data_AF-J3D0B2-F1
#
_entry.id   AF-J3D0B2-F1
#
_cell.length_a   1.000
_cell.length_b   1.000
_cell.length_c   1.000
_cell.angle_alpha   90.00
_cell.angle_beta   90.00
_cell.angle_gamma   90.00
#
_symmetry.space_group_name_H-M   'P 1'
#
loop_
_entity.id
_entity.type
_entity.pdbx_description
1 polymer ?
#
loop_
_entity_poly.entity_id
_entity_poly.type
_entity_poly.pdbx_seq_one_letter_code
_entity_poly.pdbx_strand_id
1 'polypeptide(L)'
;MKYFKHFSQLRTAEGLDASTGGVAAATPAYTVLRDVMVVMRDGVRLATDIYIPQPAVGATLQKPQKPQKLPVVLERTPYGKEIDSRSERTAADARVKSRVEVAEHFLRHGYIVIYQDCRGRYRSEGSFVKYTSDAQDGFDTCSWIVAQPWSNGRIGTMGLSYAAHTQAALASLNAPGVVAMFLDSGGFSNAYQGGIRQGGAFEMKQATWALRQAMESPEIRNDDDRHAQLKAIDIREWFTRSLEWKPGDSPLTPAPEYEEYLFDQWQRGAFDAYWRQPGLYAQGYYDSFSDAAMVHMSSWYDPYPRTVTENFIGLSSRKKGPVCLILGPWIHGNRSVTYSGDVDFGPAATLDGQLATDFLELRRRWFDRWLKDDAGVPSPLPPVSLFVMGGGSGLKNAEGRMQHGGTWRSENDWPIPDTSFTAYYLHADRSLSQQAPSVAQASLTYRYDPRNPVPTVGGAVTSGEPLMVGGAFDQREAPGVFGAVAPFRALAERDDVLVFQSAPLEQDVELTGAVTASLWISSDCPDTDFTFKLIDVYPPNADYPEGYAMNLTDGILRVRYRTSWEQPELMEPGRPYQIRIEAFPTSNVFMRGHRIRIDISSSNFPRFDCNPNTGEPEGEASQVRVATNSIHLDRDHPSFVTLPVIPAR
;
A
#
# COMPACT_ATOMS: atom_id res chain seq x y z
N MET A 1 13.49 13.92 -39.83
CA MET A 1 12.41 14.62 -40.56
C MET A 1 11.82 13.68 -41.61
N LYS A 2 10.83 12.89 -41.18
CA LYS A 2 9.82 12.09 -41.93
C LYS A 2 9.27 11.11 -40.88
N TYR A 3 7.94 10.97 -40.81
CA TYR A 3 7.10 10.33 -39.76
C TYR A 3 6.41 11.33 -38.81
N PHE A 4 5.61 12.22 -39.39
CA PHE A 4 4.48 12.89 -38.73
C PHE A 4 3.36 12.94 -39.77
N LYS A 5 2.55 11.88 -39.85
CA LYS A 5 1.24 11.96 -40.52
C LYS A 5 0.22 11.10 -39.76
N HIS A 6 -0.70 11.83 -39.14
CA HIS A 6 -2.08 11.48 -38.77
C HIS A 6 -2.28 10.63 -37.51
N PHE A 7 -2.46 11.32 -36.38
CA PHE A 7 -3.68 11.34 -35.54
C PHE A 7 -3.56 12.55 -34.60
N SER A 8 -4.16 13.69 -34.95
CA SER A 8 -4.20 14.88 -34.08
C SER A 8 -5.65 15.32 -33.95
N GLN A 9 -6.23 15.20 -32.75
CA GLN A 9 -7.47 15.89 -32.42
C GLN A 9 -7.10 17.26 -31.84
N LEU A 10 -7.43 18.32 -32.57
CA LEU A 10 -7.36 19.69 -32.06
C LEU A 10 -8.60 19.92 -31.20
N ARG A 11 -8.41 20.29 -29.92
CA ARG A 11 -9.50 20.82 -29.08
C ARG A 11 -9.19 22.29 -28.75
N THR A 12 -10.11 23.17 -29.12
CA THR A 12 -10.18 24.57 -28.67
C THR A 12 -11.30 24.66 -27.64
N ALA A 13 -11.03 25.17 -26.44
CA ALA A 13 -12.07 25.42 -25.45
C ALA A 13 -12.65 26.83 -25.68
N GLU A 14 -13.95 26.92 -25.96
CA GLU A 14 -14.73 28.16 -25.91
C GLU A 14 -15.81 28.05 -24.80
N GLY A 15 -15.99 29.13 -24.01
CA GLY A 15 -17.12 29.37 -23.10
C GLY A 15 -16.83 29.11 -21.60
N LEU A 16 -16.50 30.14 -20.81
CA LEU A 16 -17.39 31.02 -20.02
C LEU A 16 -17.87 30.39 -18.70
N ASP A 17 -17.21 30.75 -17.59
CA ASP A 17 -17.85 30.85 -16.29
C ASP A 17 -17.41 32.14 -15.60
N ALA A 18 -18.39 32.92 -15.17
CA ALA A 18 -18.24 34.25 -14.61
C ALA A 18 -18.92 34.31 -13.24
N SER A 19 -18.30 33.69 -12.23
CA SER A 19 -18.44 34.11 -10.83
C SER A 19 -17.47 33.35 -9.92
N THR A 20 -16.37 34.00 -9.55
CA THR A 20 -15.70 34.01 -8.23
C THR A 20 -14.31 34.63 -8.43
N GLY A 21 -13.94 35.58 -7.57
CA GLY A 21 -12.80 36.48 -7.73
C GLY A 21 -11.43 35.83 -7.57
N GLY A 22 -11.00 35.06 -8.58
CA GLY A 22 -9.62 34.69 -8.85
C GLY A 22 -9.50 34.43 -10.35
N VAL A 23 -8.66 35.19 -11.06
CA VAL A 23 -8.49 34.99 -12.50
C VAL A 23 -7.74 33.67 -12.71
N ALA A 24 -8.49 32.58 -12.87
CA ALA A 24 -7.92 31.31 -13.30
C ALA A 24 -7.32 31.54 -14.70
N ALA A 25 -6.01 31.35 -14.84
CA ALA A 25 -5.38 31.40 -16.15
C ALA A 25 -6.05 30.37 -17.06
N ALA A 26 -6.52 30.82 -18.24
CA ALA A 26 -7.14 29.94 -19.21
C ALA A 26 -6.18 28.80 -19.60
N THR A 27 -6.71 27.59 -19.81
CA THR A 27 -5.93 26.48 -20.35
C THR A 27 -5.27 26.90 -21.67
N PRO A 28 -3.94 26.81 -21.82
CA PRO A 28 -3.33 27.09 -23.11
C PRO A 28 -3.89 26.10 -24.13
N ALA A 29 -4.01 26.52 -25.39
CA ALA A 29 -4.24 25.57 -26.47
C ALA A 29 -3.17 24.47 -26.41
N TYR A 30 -3.54 23.21 -26.59
CA TYR A 30 -2.60 22.09 -26.52
C TYR A 30 -2.88 21.07 -27.63
N THR A 31 -1.88 20.25 -27.92
CA THR A 31 -1.99 19.11 -28.84
C THR A 31 -1.86 17.82 -28.06
N VAL A 32 -2.71 16.84 -28.37
CA VAL A 32 -2.58 15.49 -27.85
C VAL A 32 -2.09 14.58 -28.97
N LEU A 33 -0.92 13.98 -28.77
CA LEU A 33 -0.42 12.88 -29.60
C LEU A 33 -0.88 11.59 -28.93
N ARG A 34 -1.81 10.87 -29.56
CA ARG A 34 -2.37 9.61 -29.05
C ARG A 34 -1.57 8.43 -29.55
N ASP A 35 -1.44 7.41 -28.71
CA ASP A 35 -0.90 6.09 -29.06
C ASP A 35 0.47 6.17 -29.78
N VAL A 36 1.34 7.08 -29.30
CA VAL A 36 2.73 7.13 -29.74
C VAL A 36 3.42 5.86 -29.24
N MET A 37 3.84 5.02 -30.18
CA MET A 37 4.47 3.73 -29.88
C MET A 37 5.95 3.91 -29.57
N VAL A 38 6.31 3.90 -28.28
CA VAL A 38 7.70 4.04 -27.81
C VAL A 38 8.38 2.67 -27.83
N VAL A 39 9.47 2.55 -28.58
CA VAL A 39 10.21 1.28 -28.77
C VAL A 39 11.15 1.05 -27.58
N MET A 40 10.97 -0.08 -26.91
CA MET A 40 11.85 -0.54 -25.82
C MET A 40 13.11 -1.22 -26.39
N ARG A 41 14.09 -1.51 -25.54
CA ARG A 41 15.37 -2.15 -25.92
C ARG A 41 15.23 -3.48 -26.66
N ASP A 42 14.14 -4.21 -26.44
CA ASP A 42 13.82 -5.51 -27.03
C ASP A 42 12.90 -5.42 -28.24
N GLY A 43 12.56 -4.20 -28.69
CA GLY A 43 11.71 -3.96 -29.85
C GLY A 43 10.21 -3.92 -29.55
N VAL A 44 9.78 -4.32 -28.35
CA VAL A 44 8.37 -4.17 -27.92
C VAL A 44 8.02 -2.70 -27.82
N ARG A 45 6.79 -2.34 -28.21
CA ARG A 45 6.35 -0.95 -28.26
C ARG A 45 5.27 -0.65 -27.23
N LEU A 46 5.48 0.40 -26.43
CA LEU A 46 4.55 0.84 -25.41
C LEU A 46 3.73 2.03 -25.90
N ALA A 47 2.40 1.93 -25.80
CA ALA A 47 1.48 2.97 -26.23
C ALA A 47 1.47 4.14 -25.24
N THR A 48 1.68 5.35 -25.77
CA THR A 48 1.92 6.55 -24.97
C THR A 48 1.09 7.73 -25.48
N ASP A 49 0.33 8.36 -24.60
CA ASP A 49 -0.38 9.62 -24.88
C ASP A 49 0.43 10.80 -24.35
N ILE A 50 0.57 11.85 -25.18
CA ILE A 50 1.43 13.01 -24.90
C ILE A 50 0.64 14.29 -25.07
N TYR A 51 0.52 15.05 -24.01
CA TYR A 51 -0.16 16.34 -23.95
C TYR A 51 0.90 17.46 -24.00
N ILE A 52 0.91 18.25 -25.07
CA ILE A 52 1.92 19.28 -25.32
C ILE A 52 1.25 20.65 -25.46
N PRO A 53 1.63 21.67 -24.65
CA PRO A 53 1.07 23.00 -24.76
C PRO A 53 1.54 23.67 -26.07
N GLN A 54 0.65 24.38 -26.73
CA GLN A 54 0.98 25.20 -27.89
C GLN A 54 1.47 26.59 -27.46
N PRO A 55 2.34 27.23 -28.26
CA PRO A 55 2.67 28.63 -28.07
C PRO A 55 1.40 29.49 -28.17
N ALA A 56 1.25 30.49 -27.31
CA ALA A 56 0.10 31.40 -27.35
C ALA A 56 -0.01 32.09 -28.72
N VAL A 57 -1.13 31.91 -29.42
CA VAL A 57 -1.42 32.60 -30.69
C VAL A 57 -1.72 34.06 -30.36
N GLY A 58 -0.82 34.98 -30.73
CA GLY A 58 -1.00 36.43 -30.54
C GLY A 58 0.19 37.19 -29.96
N ALA A 59 1.24 36.50 -29.50
CA ALA A 59 2.53 37.16 -29.25
C ALA A 59 3.09 37.61 -30.60
N THR A 60 3.18 38.93 -30.80
CA THR A 60 3.63 39.57 -32.04
C THR A 60 5.00 38.99 -32.43
N LEU A 61 5.01 38.18 -33.50
CA LEU A 61 6.19 37.50 -34.02
C LEU A 61 7.18 38.53 -34.58
N GLN A 62 8.16 38.97 -33.80
CA GLN A 62 9.32 39.69 -34.32
C GLN A 62 10.60 38.83 -34.45
N LYS A 63 10.51 37.50 -34.24
CA LYS A 63 11.54 36.52 -34.62
C LYS A 63 10.97 35.09 -34.49
N PRO A 64 11.43 34.10 -35.28
CA PRO A 64 11.11 32.70 -35.04
C PRO A 64 11.66 32.31 -33.66
N GLN A 65 10.78 32.19 -32.66
CA GLN A 65 11.13 31.65 -31.35
C GLN A 65 11.48 30.17 -31.53
N LYS A 66 12.65 29.75 -31.02
CA LYS A 66 12.93 28.32 -30.87
C LYS A 66 11.79 27.71 -30.03
N PRO A 67 11.28 26.52 -30.36
CA PRO A 67 10.27 25.85 -29.55
C PRO A 67 10.79 25.73 -28.12
N GLN A 68 9.99 26.20 -27.16
CA GLN A 68 10.34 26.15 -25.75
C GLN A 68 10.39 24.69 -25.32
N LYS A 69 11.53 24.25 -24.78
CA LYS A 69 11.69 22.94 -24.15
C LYS A 69 11.09 22.98 -22.75
N LEU A 70 10.26 22.00 -22.41
CA LEU A 70 9.50 21.97 -21.15
C LEU A 70 9.82 20.74 -20.31
N PRO A 71 9.66 20.82 -18.99
CA PRO A 71 9.70 19.64 -18.12
C PRO A 71 8.48 18.75 -18.35
N VAL A 72 8.64 17.46 -18.01
CA VAL A 72 7.65 16.42 -18.28
C VAL A 72 7.13 15.85 -16.97
N VAL A 73 5.82 15.61 -16.88
CA VAL A 73 5.20 14.79 -15.85
C VAL A 73 4.80 13.46 -16.48
N LEU A 74 5.38 12.37 -15.99
CA LEU A 74 5.17 11.00 -16.49
C LEU A 74 4.37 10.17 -15.47
N GLU A 75 3.38 9.45 -15.96
CA GLU A 75 2.76 8.33 -15.24
C GLU A 75 2.72 7.09 -16.15
N ARG A 76 3.29 5.99 -15.66
CA ARG A 76 3.20 4.66 -16.28
C ARG A 76 2.18 3.84 -15.48
N THR A 77 1.21 3.21 -16.15
CA THR A 77 0.10 2.52 -15.47
C THR A 77 -0.29 1.22 -16.18
N PRO A 78 -0.60 0.15 -15.43
CA PRO A 78 -1.18 -1.08 -15.99
C PRO A 78 -2.72 -1.06 -15.99
N TYR A 79 -3.32 0.09 -15.67
CA TYR A 79 -4.77 0.29 -15.51
C TYR A 79 -5.41 1.12 -16.64
N GLY A 80 -4.67 1.39 -17.71
CA GLY A 80 -5.16 2.10 -18.88
C GLY A 80 -4.83 3.59 -18.79
N LYS A 81 -4.02 4.06 -19.72
CA LYS A 81 -3.56 5.47 -19.82
C LYS A 81 -4.70 6.47 -20.04
N GLU A 82 -5.86 5.99 -20.50
CA GLU A 82 -7.07 6.78 -20.72
C GLU A 82 -8.09 6.65 -19.58
N ILE A 83 -7.89 5.72 -18.65
CA ILE A 83 -8.83 5.44 -17.56
C ILE A 83 -8.51 6.36 -16.38
N ASP A 84 -9.55 7.00 -15.88
CA ASP A 84 -9.47 7.92 -14.75
C ASP A 84 -9.15 7.19 -13.45
N SER A 85 -8.20 7.71 -12.69
CA SER A 85 -7.88 7.15 -11.38
C SER A 85 -8.96 7.55 -10.37
N ARG A 86 -9.60 6.57 -9.72
CA ARG A 86 -10.64 6.80 -8.70
C ARG A 86 -10.21 7.72 -7.54
N SER A 87 -8.91 7.90 -7.36
CA SER A 87 -8.32 8.72 -6.32
C SER A 87 -8.12 10.19 -6.73
N GLU A 88 -8.31 10.53 -8.00
CA GLU A 88 -8.23 11.91 -8.51
C GLU A 88 -9.50 12.68 -8.21
N ARG A 89 -9.82 12.83 -6.92
CA ARG A 89 -10.97 13.60 -6.41
C ARG A 89 -10.52 14.45 -5.22
N THR A 90 -11.41 15.27 -4.68
CA THR A 90 -11.12 16.17 -3.55
C THR A 90 -12.17 16.01 -2.47
N ALA A 91 -11.88 16.42 -1.24
CA ALA A 91 -12.87 16.41 -0.17
C ALA A 91 -14.10 17.30 -0.49
N ALA A 92 -13.91 18.38 -1.24
CA ALA A 92 -14.98 19.31 -1.64
C ALA A 92 -15.81 18.84 -2.85
N ASP A 93 -15.21 18.01 -3.72
CA ASP A 93 -15.85 17.45 -4.91
C ASP A 93 -15.46 15.98 -5.07
N ALA A 94 -16.41 15.09 -4.83
CA ALA A 94 -16.26 13.65 -4.93
C ALA A 94 -16.14 13.14 -6.37
N ARG A 95 -16.41 13.99 -7.38
CA ARG A 95 -16.26 13.64 -8.78
C ARG A 95 -14.79 13.33 -9.08
N VAL A 96 -14.59 12.22 -9.77
CA VAL A 96 -13.29 11.85 -10.30
C VAL A 96 -12.93 12.80 -11.44
N LYS A 97 -11.77 13.44 -11.34
CA LYS A 97 -11.17 14.25 -12.38
C LYS A 97 -10.65 13.32 -13.47
N SER A 98 -10.97 13.69 -14.70
CA SER A 98 -10.49 12.95 -15.85
C SER A 98 -8.98 13.10 -16.05
N ARG A 99 -8.35 12.17 -16.75
CA ARG A 99 -6.95 12.27 -17.20
C ARG A 99 -6.66 13.59 -17.93
N VAL A 100 -7.64 14.07 -18.70
CA VAL A 100 -7.54 15.35 -19.43
C VAL A 100 -7.53 16.52 -18.46
N GLU A 101 -8.41 16.56 -17.45
CA GLU A 101 -8.43 17.65 -16.46
C GLU A 101 -7.14 17.72 -15.64
N VAL A 102 -6.60 16.56 -15.24
CA VAL A 102 -5.29 16.47 -14.57
C VAL A 102 -4.18 16.97 -15.50
N ALA A 103 -4.17 16.55 -16.77
CA ALA A 103 -3.19 17.01 -17.74
C ALA A 103 -3.26 18.53 -17.98
N GLU A 104 -4.46 19.07 -18.16
CA GLU A 104 -4.71 20.51 -18.34
C GLU A 104 -4.24 21.34 -17.16
N HIS A 105 -4.37 20.82 -15.94
CA HIS A 105 -3.84 21.47 -14.76
C HIS A 105 -2.31 21.64 -14.84
N PHE A 106 -1.56 20.61 -15.22
CA PHE A 106 -0.11 20.73 -15.39
C PHE A 106 0.27 21.53 -16.65
N LEU A 107 -0.47 21.40 -17.76
CA LEU A 107 -0.26 22.18 -18.98
C LEU A 107 -0.32 23.69 -18.73
N ARG A 108 -1.32 24.15 -17.95
CA ARG A 108 -1.45 25.56 -17.51
C ARG A 108 -0.22 26.08 -16.77
N HIS A 109 0.56 25.18 -16.18
CA HIS A 109 1.75 25.50 -15.41
C HIS A 109 3.04 25.19 -16.17
N GLY A 110 2.99 24.98 -17.49
CA GLY A 110 4.20 24.86 -18.33
C GLY A 110 4.85 23.48 -18.29
N TYR A 111 4.05 22.42 -18.13
CA TYR A 111 4.50 21.04 -18.23
C TYR A 111 4.02 20.37 -19.52
N ILE A 112 4.74 19.35 -19.95
CA ILE A 112 4.21 18.30 -20.84
C ILE A 112 3.74 17.14 -19.96
N VAL A 113 2.62 16.51 -20.30
CA VAL A 113 2.09 15.38 -19.52
C VAL A 113 2.06 14.12 -20.37
N ILE A 114 2.53 13.01 -19.81
CA ILE A 114 2.63 11.72 -20.49
C ILE A 114 1.95 10.64 -19.66
N TYR A 115 1.03 9.92 -20.30
CA TYR A 115 0.45 8.69 -19.77
C TYR A 115 0.84 7.52 -20.66
N GLN A 116 1.40 6.46 -20.08
CA GLN A 116 1.85 5.28 -20.81
C GLN A 116 1.23 4.00 -20.24
N ASP A 117 0.74 3.14 -21.13
CA ASP A 117 0.33 1.79 -20.78
C ASP A 117 1.56 0.89 -20.55
N CYS A 118 1.58 0.17 -19.43
CA CYS A 118 2.64 -0.81 -19.17
C CYS A 118 2.63 -1.95 -20.21
N ARG A 119 3.73 -2.68 -20.34
CA ARG A 119 3.89 -3.82 -21.26
C ARG A 119 2.76 -4.84 -21.11
N GLY A 120 2.23 -5.32 -22.24
CA GLY A 120 1.12 -6.28 -22.28
C GLY A 120 -0.20 -5.75 -21.72
N ARG A 121 -0.36 -4.43 -21.60
CA ARG A 121 -1.59 -3.80 -21.10
C ARG A 121 -2.19 -2.89 -22.16
N TYR A 122 -3.51 -2.97 -22.31
CA TYR A 122 -4.30 -2.11 -23.19
C TYR A 122 -3.74 -2.03 -24.61
N ARG A 123 -3.16 -0.89 -25.00
CA ARG A 123 -2.62 -0.68 -26.36
C ARG A 123 -1.12 -0.94 -26.48
N SER A 124 -0.44 -1.26 -25.38
CA SER A 124 0.96 -1.66 -25.38
C SER A 124 1.12 -3.12 -25.81
N GLU A 125 2.18 -3.38 -26.56
CA GLU A 125 2.57 -4.72 -26.99
C GLU A 125 3.25 -5.52 -25.87
N GLY A 126 3.56 -6.78 -26.15
CA GLY A 126 4.24 -7.71 -25.23
C GLY A 126 3.29 -8.52 -24.37
N SER A 127 3.83 -9.29 -23.43
CA SER A 127 3.04 -10.04 -22.44
C SER A 127 3.14 -9.38 -21.07
N PHE A 128 2.03 -9.42 -20.31
CA PHE A 128 1.98 -8.85 -18.98
C PHE A 128 2.42 -9.87 -17.93
N VAL A 129 3.53 -9.57 -17.27
CA VAL A 129 3.94 -10.23 -16.02
C VAL A 129 4.05 -9.16 -14.94
N LYS A 130 3.39 -9.39 -13.81
CA LYS A 130 3.26 -8.40 -12.75
C LYS A 130 4.64 -8.01 -12.19
N TYR A 131 5.00 -6.73 -12.30
CA TYR A 131 6.16 -6.01 -11.73
C TYR A 131 7.54 -6.21 -12.36
N THR A 132 7.74 -7.24 -13.19
CA THR A 132 9.10 -7.68 -13.55
C THR A 132 9.76 -6.86 -14.67
N SER A 133 8.98 -6.25 -15.57
CA SER A 133 9.51 -5.47 -16.71
C SER A 133 9.61 -3.96 -16.45
N ASP A 134 9.02 -3.48 -15.35
CA ASP A 134 8.74 -2.07 -15.14
C ASP A 134 9.99 -1.20 -14.97
N ALA A 135 11.08 -1.77 -14.46
CA ALA A 135 12.33 -1.04 -14.26
C ALA A 135 13.00 -0.72 -15.61
N GLN A 136 13.16 -1.72 -16.46
CA GLN A 136 13.81 -1.60 -17.77
C GLN A 136 12.97 -0.78 -18.74
N ASP A 137 11.66 -1.04 -18.79
CA ASP A 137 10.75 -0.27 -19.66
C ASP A 137 10.63 1.19 -19.21
N GLY A 138 10.65 1.44 -17.91
CA GLY A 138 10.69 2.80 -17.36
C GLY A 138 11.99 3.53 -17.71
N PHE A 139 13.14 2.85 -17.64
CA PHE A 139 14.43 3.39 -18.07
C PHE A 139 14.43 3.78 -19.56
N ASP A 140 13.92 2.90 -20.42
CA ASP A 140 13.87 3.14 -21.88
C ASP A 140 12.91 4.28 -22.21
N THR A 141 11.76 4.34 -21.53
CA THR A 141 10.80 5.43 -21.67
C THR A 141 11.40 6.78 -21.26
N CYS A 142 12.07 6.86 -20.12
CA CYS A 142 12.76 8.09 -19.69
C CYS A 142 13.86 8.50 -20.68
N SER A 143 14.66 7.53 -21.17
CA SER A 143 15.67 7.78 -22.20
C SER A 143 15.07 8.36 -23.48
N TRP A 144 13.94 7.79 -23.92
CA TRP A 144 13.20 8.28 -25.08
C TRP A 144 12.68 9.70 -24.85
N ILE A 145 12.11 10.01 -23.68
CA ILE A 145 11.59 11.34 -23.32
C ILE A 145 12.69 12.39 -23.36
N VAL A 146 13.85 12.13 -22.76
CA VAL A 146 14.98 13.08 -22.72
C VAL A 146 15.48 13.42 -24.13
N ALA A 147 15.42 12.47 -25.07
CA ALA A 147 15.83 12.68 -26.46
C ALA A 147 14.85 13.53 -27.29
N GLN A 148 13.63 13.80 -26.79
CA GLN A 148 12.63 14.51 -27.57
C GLN A 148 12.93 16.02 -27.70
N PRO A 149 12.65 16.63 -28.87
CA PRO A 149 12.98 18.04 -29.11
C PRO A 149 12.18 19.02 -28.24
N TRP A 150 11.04 18.58 -27.70
CA TRP A 150 10.17 19.34 -26.81
C TRP A 150 10.54 19.19 -25.32
N SER A 151 11.40 18.22 -24.97
CA SER A 151 11.80 17.98 -23.58
C SER A 151 12.99 18.86 -23.19
N ASN A 152 12.95 19.43 -21.99
CA ASN A 152 14.12 20.07 -21.38
C ASN A 152 15.03 19.08 -20.64
N GLY A 153 14.71 17.79 -20.68
CA GLY A 153 15.47 16.71 -20.03
C GLY A 153 15.13 16.47 -18.56
N ARG A 154 14.20 17.24 -17.97
CA ARG A 154 13.74 17.04 -16.58
C ARG A 154 12.37 16.35 -16.55
N ILE A 155 12.28 15.27 -15.80
CA ILE A 155 11.10 14.40 -15.67
C ILE A 155 10.68 14.37 -14.20
N GLY A 156 9.43 14.73 -13.95
CA GLY A 156 8.67 14.40 -12.77
C GLY A 156 7.91 13.11 -12.98
N THR A 157 7.85 12.23 -11.99
CA THR A 157 7.00 11.04 -12.03
C THR A 157 5.91 11.10 -10.98
N MET A 158 4.73 10.57 -11.29
CA MET A 158 3.62 10.43 -10.35
C MET A 158 2.82 9.17 -10.60
N GLY A 159 2.00 8.78 -9.62
CA GLY A 159 1.05 7.70 -9.77
C GLY A 159 0.72 7.01 -8.45
N LEU A 160 -0.44 6.35 -8.43
CA LEU A 160 -0.98 5.58 -7.31
C LEU A 160 -0.68 4.08 -7.49
N SER A 161 -0.39 3.38 -6.39
CA SER A 161 -0.34 1.91 -6.34
C SER A 161 0.72 1.33 -7.27
N TYR A 162 0.32 0.53 -8.26
CA TYR A 162 1.22 0.03 -9.29
C TYR A 162 1.94 1.15 -10.02
N ALA A 163 1.28 2.27 -10.33
CA ALA A 163 1.98 3.39 -10.94
C ALA A 163 3.10 3.94 -10.02
N ALA A 164 2.94 3.91 -8.68
CA ALA A 164 4.04 4.17 -7.74
C ALA A 164 5.12 3.07 -7.75
N HIS A 165 4.75 1.79 -7.88
CA HIS A 165 5.73 0.71 -8.07
C HIS A 165 6.59 0.92 -9.33
N THR A 166 5.99 1.38 -10.45
CA THR A 166 6.77 1.69 -11.67
C THR A 166 7.78 2.82 -11.45
N GLN A 167 7.45 3.81 -10.60
CA GLN A 167 8.36 4.90 -10.24
C GLN A 167 9.57 4.38 -9.46
N ALA A 168 9.36 3.54 -8.45
CA ALA A 168 10.47 2.94 -7.69
C ALA A 168 11.32 2.00 -8.56
N ALA A 169 10.69 1.24 -9.46
CA ALA A 169 11.36 0.33 -10.37
C ALA A 169 12.33 1.07 -11.32
N LEU A 170 11.86 2.13 -11.99
CA LEU A 170 12.71 2.92 -12.89
C LEU A 170 13.78 3.71 -12.12
N ALA A 171 13.46 4.15 -10.90
CA ALA A 171 14.41 4.88 -10.07
C ALA A 171 15.52 3.97 -9.55
N SER A 172 15.25 2.69 -9.28
CA SER A 172 16.25 1.69 -8.89
C SER A 172 17.36 1.50 -9.94
N LEU A 173 17.05 1.77 -11.22
CA LEU A 173 18.01 1.75 -12.32
C LEU A 173 18.57 3.14 -12.69
N ASN A 174 18.30 4.15 -11.85
CA ASN A 174 18.65 5.56 -12.11
C ASN A 174 18.22 6.05 -13.51
N ALA A 175 16.96 5.81 -13.87
CA ALA A 175 16.44 6.22 -15.18
C ALA A 175 16.75 7.71 -15.49
N PRO A 176 17.20 8.04 -16.71
CA PRO A 176 17.75 9.35 -17.02
C PRO A 176 16.71 10.46 -16.97
N GLY A 177 17.12 11.63 -16.50
CA GLY A 177 16.29 12.84 -16.48
C GLY A 177 15.25 12.88 -15.35
N VAL A 178 15.12 11.85 -14.52
CA VAL A 178 14.22 11.86 -13.36
C VAL A 178 14.79 12.79 -12.29
N VAL A 179 14.02 13.83 -11.95
CA VAL A 179 14.43 14.91 -11.01
C VAL A 179 13.47 15.04 -9.83
N ALA A 180 12.21 14.65 -10.01
CA ALA A 180 11.21 14.68 -8.94
C ALA A 180 10.25 13.49 -9.04
N MET A 181 9.84 12.93 -7.90
CA MET A 181 8.95 11.78 -7.84
C MET A 181 7.87 12.01 -6.78
N PHE A 182 6.66 11.54 -7.05
CA PHE A 182 5.55 11.55 -6.11
C PHE A 182 4.89 10.16 -6.12
N LEU A 183 5.29 9.33 -5.16
CA LEU A 183 4.85 7.95 -5.02
C LEU A 183 3.67 7.89 -4.05
N ASP A 184 2.48 7.58 -4.57
CA ASP A 184 1.25 7.46 -3.78
C ASP A 184 0.91 5.99 -3.54
N SER A 185 0.91 5.59 -2.27
CA SER A 185 0.51 4.27 -1.78
C SER A 185 1.17 3.14 -2.56
N GLY A 186 2.51 3.12 -2.61
CA GLY A 186 3.29 2.10 -3.34
C GLY A 186 4.78 2.43 -3.42
N GLY A 187 5.45 1.93 -4.47
CA GLY A 187 6.90 2.05 -4.66
C GLY A 187 7.68 1.09 -3.76
N PHE A 188 7.74 -0.20 -4.11
CA PHE A 188 8.23 -1.26 -3.22
C PHE A 188 9.63 -0.97 -2.67
N SER A 189 9.80 -1.01 -1.34
CA SER A 189 11.10 -1.21 -0.70
C SER A 189 11.51 -2.68 -0.86
N ASN A 190 10.60 -3.58 -0.46
CA ASN A 190 10.72 -5.03 -0.56
C ASN A 190 9.32 -5.69 -0.62
N ALA A 191 8.90 -6.11 -1.82
CA ALA A 191 7.59 -6.72 -2.08
C ALA A 191 7.38 -8.06 -1.34
N TYR A 192 8.47 -8.73 -0.95
CA TYR A 192 8.45 -9.97 -0.18
C TYR A 192 8.10 -9.75 1.31
N GLN A 193 8.35 -8.55 1.84
CA GLN A 193 8.07 -8.22 3.24
C GLN A 193 6.88 -7.26 3.42
N GLY A 194 6.37 -6.70 2.33
CA GLY A 194 5.08 -6.03 2.29
C GLY A 194 4.54 -5.92 0.86
N GLY A 195 3.28 -6.27 0.67
CA GLY A 195 2.53 -6.03 -0.56
C GLY A 195 2.26 -7.28 -1.39
N ILE A 196 3.22 -8.19 -1.56
CA ILE A 196 2.98 -9.53 -2.15
C ILE A 196 3.01 -10.60 -1.06
N ARG A 197 3.98 -10.48 -0.14
CA ARG A 197 4.08 -11.30 1.06
C ARG A 197 4.28 -10.41 2.28
N GLN A 198 3.91 -10.93 3.45
CA GLN A 198 4.27 -10.36 4.74
C GLN A 198 4.69 -11.51 5.66
N GLY A 199 5.86 -11.40 6.26
CA GLY A 199 6.39 -12.44 7.16
C GLY A 199 6.44 -13.83 6.55
N GLY A 200 6.65 -13.95 5.24
CA GLY A 200 6.68 -15.21 4.49
C GLY A 200 5.30 -15.72 4.04
N ALA A 201 4.20 -15.27 4.65
CA ALA A 201 2.85 -15.60 4.21
C ALA A 201 2.45 -14.81 2.96
N PHE A 202 1.67 -15.42 2.07
CA PHE A 202 1.24 -14.84 0.80
C PHE A 202 -0.01 -13.99 0.98
N GLU A 203 -0.01 -12.77 0.45
CA GLU A 203 -1.21 -11.91 0.53
C GLU A 203 -2.22 -12.30 -0.56
N MET A 204 -3.36 -12.88 -0.18
CA MET A 204 -4.32 -13.42 -1.16
C MET A 204 -5.03 -12.36 -1.99
N LYS A 205 -4.85 -11.06 -1.68
CA LYS A 205 -5.27 -9.96 -2.55
C LYS A 205 -4.64 -10.05 -3.96
N GLN A 206 -3.56 -10.81 -4.13
CA GLN A 206 -3.01 -11.10 -5.46
C GLN A 206 -4.03 -11.83 -6.34
N ALA A 207 -4.81 -12.76 -5.79
CA ALA A 207 -5.80 -13.55 -6.52
C ALA A 207 -7.03 -12.72 -6.92
N THR A 208 -7.55 -11.89 -6.01
CA THR A 208 -8.64 -10.94 -6.32
C THR A 208 -8.22 -9.92 -7.37
N TRP A 209 -6.97 -9.42 -7.30
CA TRP A 209 -6.39 -8.54 -8.30
C TRP A 209 -6.23 -9.26 -9.64
N ALA A 210 -5.73 -10.50 -9.64
CA ALA A 210 -5.54 -11.30 -10.84
C ALA A 210 -6.84 -11.49 -11.61
N LEU A 211 -7.89 -11.94 -10.92
CA LEU A 211 -9.22 -12.12 -11.53
C LEU A 211 -9.75 -10.82 -12.12
N ARG A 212 -9.68 -9.72 -11.36
CA ARG A 212 -10.14 -8.40 -11.82
C ARG A 212 -9.40 -7.93 -13.06
N GLN A 213 -8.07 -8.01 -13.06
CA GLN A 213 -7.27 -7.48 -14.15
C GLN A 213 -7.24 -8.40 -15.37
N ALA A 214 -7.45 -9.70 -15.20
CA ALA A 214 -7.67 -10.65 -16.28
C ALA A 214 -8.90 -10.23 -17.10
N MET A 215 -10.03 -9.95 -16.46
CA MET A 215 -11.25 -9.48 -17.13
C MET A 215 -11.04 -8.18 -17.92
N GLU A 216 -10.11 -7.32 -17.49
CA GLU A 216 -9.79 -6.06 -18.15
C GLU A 216 -8.64 -6.15 -19.16
N SER A 217 -8.04 -7.32 -19.35
CA SER A 217 -6.95 -7.52 -20.31
C SER A 217 -7.44 -7.49 -21.75
N PRO A 218 -6.65 -6.96 -22.71
CA PRO A 218 -7.00 -7.02 -24.13
C PRO A 218 -7.28 -8.44 -24.63
N GLU A 219 -6.48 -9.41 -24.18
CA GLU A 219 -6.57 -10.82 -24.57
C GLU A 219 -7.92 -11.43 -24.19
N ILE A 220 -8.42 -11.09 -23.00
CA ILE A 220 -9.73 -11.56 -22.52
C ILE A 220 -10.86 -10.73 -23.11
N ARG A 221 -10.75 -9.40 -23.15
CA ARG A 221 -11.82 -8.52 -23.66
C ARG A 221 -12.14 -8.73 -25.14
N ASN A 222 -11.19 -9.27 -25.90
CA ASN A 222 -11.36 -9.60 -27.32
C ASN A 222 -11.82 -11.06 -27.55
N ASP A 223 -12.05 -11.83 -26.49
CA ASP A 223 -12.54 -13.21 -26.52
C ASP A 223 -13.80 -13.33 -25.63
N ASP A 224 -14.97 -13.27 -26.26
CA ASP A 224 -16.25 -13.24 -25.56
C ASP A 224 -16.48 -14.47 -24.67
N ASP A 225 -16.02 -15.65 -25.10
CA ASP A 225 -16.19 -16.90 -24.36
C ASP A 225 -15.33 -16.91 -23.09
N ARG A 226 -14.04 -16.57 -23.20
CA ARG A 226 -13.13 -16.48 -22.04
C ARG A 226 -13.59 -15.40 -21.06
N HIS A 227 -14.05 -14.26 -21.58
CA HIS A 227 -14.56 -13.17 -20.75
C HIS A 227 -15.85 -13.56 -20.01
N ALA A 228 -16.77 -14.28 -20.67
CA ALA A 228 -17.97 -14.81 -20.02
C ALA A 228 -17.64 -15.84 -18.93
N GLN A 229 -16.66 -16.71 -19.16
CA GLN A 229 -16.17 -17.67 -18.16
C GLN A 229 -15.63 -16.95 -16.93
N LEU A 230 -14.76 -15.94 -17.09
CA LEU A 230 -14.21 -15.21 -15.95
C LEU A 230 -15.28 -14.44 -15.15
N LYS A 231 -16.28 -13.87 -15.84
CA LYS A 231 -17.39 -13.15 -15.19
C LYS A 231 -18.31 -14.06 -14.38
N ALA A 232 -18.40 -15.34 -14.72
CA ALA A 232 -19.24 -16.30 -14.03
C ALA A 232 -18.59 -16.82 -12.72
N ILE A 233 -17.34 -16.47 -12.43
CA ILE A 233 -16.61 -16.94 -11.26
C ILE A 233 -17.20 -16.34 -9.99
N ASP A 234 -17.65 -17.21 -9.08
CA ASP A 234 -17.88 -16.84 -7.70
C ASP A 234 -16.55 -16.89 -6.93
N ILE A 235 -15.97 -15.71 -6.73
CA ILE A 235 -14.71 -15.58 -6.00
C ILE A 235 -14.82 -16.02 -4.53
N ARG A 236 -16.01 -15.97 -3.90
CA ARG A 236 -16.22 -16.46 -2.53
C ARG A 236 -16.15 -17.99 -2.49
N GLU A 237 -16.77 -18.65 -3.45
CA GLU A 237 -16.67 -20.11 -3.58
C GLU A 237 -15.21 -20.52 -3.81
N TRP A 238 -14.50 -19.81 -4.69
CA TRP A 238 -13.10 -20.09 -4.97
C TRP A 238 -12.22 -20.03 -3.71
N PHE A 239 -12.36 -18.99 -2.89
CA PHE A 239 -11.58 -18.83 -1.66
C PHE A 239 -11.94 -19.84 -0.56
N THR A 240 -13.16 -20.37 -0.55
CA THR A 240 -13.56 -21.46 0.36
C THR A 240 -12.76 -22.74 0.10
N ARG A 241 -12.29 -22.91 -1.14
CA ARG A 241 -11.45 -24.03 -1.59
C ARG A 241 -9.97 -23.63 -1.75
N SER A 242 -9.51 -22.58 -1.08
CA SER A 242 -8.12 -22.06 -1.18
C SER A 242 -7.02 -23.08 -0.94
N LEU A 243 -7.26 -24.06 -0.06
CA LEU A 243 -6.34 -25.16 0.21
C LEU A 243 -6.27 -26.20 -0.92
N GLU A 244 -7.16 -26.13 -1.91
CA GLU A 244 -7.25 -27.07 -3.03
C GLU A 244 -6.75 -26.47 -4.35
N TRP A 245 -6.35 -25.20 -4.37
CA TRP A 245 -5.94 -24.49 -5.58
C TRP A 245 -4.72 -25.13 -6.21
N LYS A 246 -4.77 -25.39 -7.53
CA LYS A 246 -3.65 -25.92 -8.31
C LYS A 246 -3.56 -25.24 -9.67
N PRO A 247 -2.36 -25.07 -10.24
CA PRO A 247 -2.22 -24.61 -11.62
C PRO A 247 -3.03 -25.50 -12.59
N GLY A 248 -3.81 -24.87 -13.46
CA GLY A 248 -4.68 -25.55 -14.42
C GLY A 248 -6.01 -26.04 -13.86
N ASP A 249 -6.21 -25.97 -12.53
CA ASP A 249 -7.47 -26.25 -11.83
C ASP A 249 -7.81 -25.04 -10.94
N SER A 250 -7.76 -23.85 -11.54
CA SER A 250 -8.18 -22.59 -10.91
C SER A 250 -9.20 -21.87 -11.79
N PRO A 251 -10.03 -20.99 -11.22
CA PRO A 251 -10.88 -20.11 -12.00
C PRO A 251 -10.12 -19.16 -12.93
N LEU A 252 -8.79 -19.03 -12.80
CA LEU A 252 -7.97 -18.24 -13.70
C LEU A 252 -7.48 -19.02 -14.93
N THR A 253 -7.78 -20.31 -15.10
CA THR A 253 -7.42 -21.08 -16.31
C THR A 253 -7.80 -20.37 -17.63
N PRO A 254 -8.94 -19.65 -17.74
CA PRO A 254 -9.24 -18.87 -18.95
C PRO A 254 -8.26 -17.70 -19.21
N ALA A 255 -7.40 -17.33 -18.26
CA ALA A 255 -6.42 -16.26 -18.35
C ALA A 255 -5.03 -16.79 -17.89
N PRO A 256 -4.37 -17.63 -18.71
CA PRO A 256 -3.18 -18.38 -18.29
C PRO A 256 -2.03 -17.48 -17.84
N GLU A 257 -1.86 -16.29 -18.43
CA GLU A 257 -0.82 -15.34 -17.99
C GLU A 257 -1.05 -14.86 -16.55
N TYR A 258 -2.33 -14.74 -16.15
CA TYR A 258 -2.74 -14.32 -14.81
C TYR A 258 -2.68 -15.44 -13.79
N GLU A 259 -3.06 -16.64 -14.21
CA GLU A 259 -2.89 -17.85 -13.42
C GLU A 259 -1.39 -18.10 -13.14
N GLU A 260 -0.57 -18.05 -14.19
CA GLU A 260 0.86 -18.34 -14.12
C GLU A 260 1.58 -17.43 -13.12
N TYR A 261 1.44 -16.10 -13.22
CA TYR A 261 2.14 -15.24 -12.26
C TYR A 261 1.57 -15.36 -10.84
N LEU A 262 0.26 -15.65 -10.67
CA LEU A 262 -0.33 -15.82 -9.35
C LEU A 262 0.30 -17.01 -8.63
N PHE A 263 0.32 -18.17 -9.29
CA PHE A 263 0.91 -19.38 -8.73
C PHE A 263 2.42 -19.28 -8.62
N ASP A 264 3.12 -18.68 -9.59
CA ASP A 264 4.56 -18.45 -9.51
C ASP A 264 4.93 -17.61 -8.28
N GLN A 265 4.22 -16.50 -8.03
CA GLN A 265 4.45 -15.69 -6.83
C GLN A 265 4.06 -16.41 -5.53
N TRP A 266 3.02 -17.24 -5.55
CA TRP A 266 2.56 -17.98 -4.37
C TRP A 266 3.46 -19.16 -4.01
N GLN A 267 4.01 -19.88 -4.99
CA GLN A 267 4.87 -21.04 -4.79
C GLN A 267 6.33 -20.65 -4.53
N ARG A 268 6.77 -19.45 -4.96
CA ARG A 268 8.08 -18.88 -4.60
C ARG A 268 8.13 -18.40 -3.15
N GLY A 269 8.12 -19.36 -2.23
CA GLY A 269 8.16 -19.11 -0.79
C GLY A 269 9.46 -18.46 -0.31
N ALA A 270 10.62 -18.90 -0.80
CA ALA A 270 11.92 -18.37 -0.40
C ALA A 270 12.32 -17.08 -1.14
N PHE A 271 13.06 -16.20 -0.46
CA PHE A 271 13.59 -14.95 -1.00
C PHE A 271 14.82 -15.18 -1.92
N ASP A 272 14.55 -15.66 -3.13
CA ASP A 272 15.55 -15.97 -4.15
C ASP A 272 15.84 -14.80 -5.14
N ALA A 273 16.49 -15.12 -6.26
CA ALA A 273 16.81 -14.16 -7.31
C ALA A 273 15.58 -13.51 -7.96
N TYR A 274 14.42 -14.18 -7.96
CA TYR A 274 13.18 -13.60 -8.50
C TYR A 274 12.78 -12.38 -7.67
N TRP A 275 12.84 -12.47 -6.33
CA TRP A 275 12.47 -11.36 -5.46
C TRP A 275 13.47 -10.20 -5.49
N ARG A 276 14.75 -10.45 -5.81
CA ARG A 276 15.81 -9.43 -5.88
C ARG A 276 15.79 -8.56 -7.13
N GLN A 277 14.72 -8.60 -7.91
CA GLN A 277 14.57 -7.75 -9.08
C GLN A 277 14.28 -6.29 -8.68
N PRO A 278 14.73 -5.29 -9.46
CA PRO A 278 14.55 -3.87 -9.13
C PRO A 278 13.07 -3.44 -9.05
N GLY A 279 12.16 -4.14 -9.73
CA GLY A 279 10.72 -3.91 -9.63
C GLY A 279 10.08 -4.42 -8.33
N LEU A 280 10.77 -5.27 -7.58
CA LEU A 280 10.25 -5.94 -6.37
C LEU A 280 11.05 -5.59 -5.12
N TYR A 281 12.34 -5.22 -5.25
CA TYR A 281 13.24 -5.06 -4.11
C TYR A 281 14.14 -3.83 -4.27
N ALA A 282 13.57 -2.62 -4.21
CA ALA A 282 14.34 -1.38 -4.32
C ALA A 282 15.43 -1.25 -3.25
N GLN A 283 15.26 -1.84 -2.06
CA GLN A 283 16.26 -1.81 -1.00
C GLN A 283 17.62 -2.37 -1.45
N GLY A 284 17.63 -3.38 -2.32
CA GLY A 284 18.86 -3.93 -2.92
C GLY A 284 19.53 -3.01 -3.94
N TYR A 285 18.84 -1.93 -4.35
CA TYR A 285 19.28 -0.97 -5.37
C TYR A 285 19.35 0.45 -4.83
N TYR A 286 19.26 0.67 -3.51
CA TYR A 286 19.32 2.02 -2.94
C TYR A 286 20.60 2.77 -3.30
N ASP A 287 21.72 2.10 -3.55
CA ASP A 287 22.94 2.79 -4.00
C ASP A 287 22.78 3.36 -5.42
N SER A 288 22.18 2.59 -6.35
CA SER A 288 21.87 3.03 -7.71
C SER A 288 20.55 3.76 -7.85
N PHE A 289 19.77 3.91 -6.78
CA PHE A 289 18.47 4.57 -6.85
C PHE A 289 18.64 6.06 -7.23
N SER A 290 17.66 6.63 -7.93
CA SER A 290 17.71 8.02 -8.43
C SER A 290 18.04 9.05 -7.34
N ASP A 291 18.75 10.12 -7.70
CA ASP A 291 19.01 11.29 -6.84
C ASP A 291 17.84 12.29 -6.81
N ALA A 292 16.71 11.97 -7.42
CA ALA A 292 15.53 12.83 -7.50
C ALA A 292 15.00 13.26 -6.11
N ALA A 293 14.31 14.39 -6.07
CA ALA A 293 13.49 14.73 -4.91
C ALA A 293 12.27 13.78 -4.86
N MET A 294 11.98 13.17 -3.72
CA MET A 294 10.94 12.14 -3.59
C MET A 294 9.92 12.48 -2.52
N VAL A 295 8.64 12.27 -2.83
CA VAL A 295 7.59 12.11 -1.82
C VAL A 295 7.17 10.65 -1.81
N HIS A 296 7.28 10.00 -0.65
CA HIS A 296 6.69 8.70 -0.39
C HIS A 296 5.45 8.90 0.48
N MET A 297 4.28 8.57 -0.07
CA MET A 297 3.00 8.71 0.62
C MET A 297 2.34 7.35 0.79
N SER A 298 1.78 7.07 1.96
CA SER A 298 0.93 5.90 2.22
C SER A 298 -0.05 6.22 3.35
N SER A 299 -0.63 5.22 3.98
CA SER A 299 -1.64 5.35 5.01
C SER A 299 -1.54 4.24 6.04
N TRP A 300 -2.06 4.46 7.24
CA TRP A 300 -2.01 3.48 8.33
C TRP A 300 -2.76 2.17 8.01
N TYR A 301 -3.84 2.25 7.22
CA TYR A 301 -4.63 1.09 6.78
C TYR A 301 -4.39 0.73 5.31
N ASP A 302 -3.24 1.13 4.77
CA ASP A 302 -2.74 0.73 3.45
C ASP A 302 -1.71 -0.41 3.62
N PRO A 303 -1.47 -1.29 2.63
CA PRO A 303 -0.41 -2.30 2.73
C PRO A 303 1.02 -1.78 2.49
N TYR A 304 1.21 -0.49 2.19
CA TYR A 304 2.53 0.09 1.91
C TYR A 304 3.13 1.06 2.96
N PRO A 305 2.62 1.26 4.19
CA PRO A 305 3.22 2.18 5.15
C PRO A 305 4.61 1.71 5.60
N ARG A 306 4.84 0.39 5.68
CA ARG A 306 6.18 -0.18 5.86
C ARG A 306 7.10 0.19 4.69
N THR A 307 6.61 0.03 3.47
CA THR A 307 7.39 0.33 2.27
C THR A 307 7.83 1.80 2.21
N VAL A 308 6.91 2.74 2.44
CA VAL A 308 7.27 4.17 2.36
C VAL A 308 8.21 4.59 3.48
N THR A 309 8.08 4.00 4.67
CA THR A 309 8.97 4.30 5.81
C THR A 309 10.35 3.70 5.62
N GLU A 310 10.47 2.47 5.10
CA GLU A 310 11.75 1.86 4.75
C GLU A 310 12.46 2.57 3.60
N ASN A 311 11.73 3.04 2.59
CA ASN A 311 12.29 3.88 1.54
C ASN A 311 12.79 5.22 2.10
N PHE A 312 12.01 5.87 2.98
CA PHE A 312 12.45 7.11 3.64
C PHE A 312 13.76 6.88 4.42
N ILE A 313 13.79 5.92 5.34
CA ILE A 313 14.99 5.59 6.14
C ILE A 313 16.17 5.25 5.23
N GLY A 314 15.92 4.45 4.18
CA GLY A 314 16.92 3.98 3.26
C GLY A 314 17.48 5.07 2.35
N LEU A 315 16.69 6.04 1.92
CA LEU A 315 17.07 6.98 0.87
C LEU A 315 17.46 8.36 1.42
N SER A 316 16.86 8.82 2.53
CA SER A 316 17.06 10.19 3.06
C SER A 316 18.53 10.57 3.31
N SER A 317 19.36 9.61 3.74
CA SER A 317 20.80 9.83 3.97
C SER A 317 21.69 9.47 2.78
N ARG A 318 21.14 8.79 1.76
CA ARG A 318 21.89 8.28 0.61
C ARG A 318 21.75 9.15 -0.64
N LYS A 319 20.65 9.91 -0.75
CA LYS A 319 20.28 10.66 -1.96
C LYS A 319 20.43 12.15 -1.79
N LYS A 320 20.72 12.82 -2.91
CA LYS A 320 20.91 14.28 -2.95
C LYS A 320 19.58 15.03 -2.87
N GLY A 321 18.57 14.54 -3.57
CA GLY A 321 17.22 15.08 -3.50
C GLY A 321 16.59 14.81 -2.13
N PRO A 322 15.76 15.73 -1.61
CA PRO A 322 15.08 15.49 -0.36
C PRO A 322 14.08 14.35 -0.52
N VAL A 323 13.96 13.56 0.55
CA VAL A 323 12.97 12.49 0.66
C VAL A 323 11.97 12.93 1.72
N CYS A 324 10.70 13.01 1.34
CA CYS A 324 9.59 13.42 2.21
C CYS A 324 8.63 12.25 2.42
N LEU A 325 8.02 12.17 3.59
CA LEU A 325 7.08 11.14 3.99
C LEU A 325 5.71 11.75 4.32
N ILE A 326 4.64 11.16 3.77
CA ILE A 326 3.25 11.49 4.12
C ILE A 326 2.51 10.23 4.57
N LEU A 327 1.94 10.25 5.76
CA LEU A 327 1.17 9.13 6.32
C LEU A 327 -0.17 9.61 6.90
N GLY A 328 -1.28 9.19 6.30
CA GLY A 328 -2.64 9.52 6.75
C GLY A 328 -3.44 8.32 7.25
N PRO A 329 -4.65 8.51 7.83
CA PRO A 329 -5.45 7.43 8.41
C PRO A 329 -6.37 6.74 7.38
N TRP A 330 -6.00 6.75 6.11
CA TRP A 330 -6.84 6.32 4.99
C TRP A 330 -6.69 4.83 4.66
N ILE A 331 -7.60 4.35 3.82
CA ILE A 331 -7.35 3.18 2.97
C ILE A 331 -6.70 3.57 1.65
N HIS A 332 -6.22 2.57 0.91
CA HIS A 332 -5.49 2.71 -0.35
C HIS A 332 -6.07 3.78 -1.31
N GLY A 333 -5.35 4.89 -1.48
CA GLY A 333 -5.70 5.99 -2.38
C GLY A 333 -6.87 6.89 -1.94
N ASN A 334 -7.40 6.76 -0.71
CA ASN A 334 -8.58 7.51 -0.22
C ASN A 334 -8.23 8.74 0.62
N ARG A 335 -7.18 9.48 0.24
CA ARG A 335 -6.66 10.66 0.96
C ARG A 335 -7.61 11.86 1.13
N SER A 336 -8.73 11.86 0.44
CA SER A 336 -9.77 12.89 0.47
C SER A 336 -11.00 12.47 1.26
N VAL A 337 -10.88 11.42 2.08
CA VAL A 337 -11.96 10.83 2.86
C VAL A 337 -11.60 10.92 4.35
N THR A 338 -12.59 11.19 5.20
CA THR A 338 -12.41 11.38 6.65
C THR A 338 -12.38 10.07 7.44
N TYR A 339 -12.76 8.96 6.83
CA TYR A 339 -12.98 7.68 7.49
C TYR A 339 -12.26 6.53 6.78
N SER A 340 -12.01 5.46 7.53
CA SER A 340 -11.53 4.17 7.02
C SER A 340 -12.20 3.04 7.78
N GLY A 341 -12.94 2.18 7.06
CA GLY A 341 -13.82 1.20 7.69
C GLY A 341 -14.99 1.89 8.42
N ASP A 342 -15.27 1.43 9.63
CA ASP A 342 -16.38 1.91 10.47
C ASP A 342 -15.97 3.07 11.41
N VAL A 343 -14.81 3.68 11.14
CA VAL A 343 -14.22 4.71 12.00
C VAL A 343 -13.94 5.99 11.23
N ASP A 344 -14.41 7.10 11.78
CA ASP A 344 -14.19 8.45 11.28
C ASP A 344 -13.08 9.16 12.08
N PHE A 345 -12.12 9.73 11.37
CA PHE A 345 -10.94 10.42 11.89
C PHE A 345 -11.10 11.95 11.89
N GLY A 346 -12.30 12.45 11.57
CA GLY A 346 -12.66 13.86 11.56
C GLY A 346 -12.29 14.58 10.25
N PRO A 347 -12.77 15.83 10.09
CA PRO A 347 -12.54 16.62 8.88
C PRO A 347 -11.06 16.96 8.65
N ALA A 348 -10.24 16.96 9.70
CA ALA A 348 -8.80 17.17 9.59
C ALA A 348 -8.05 15.96 9.01
N ALA A 349 -8.68 14.79 8.88
CA ALA A 349 -8.02 13.59 8.37
C ALA A 349 -7.72 13.65 6.87
N THR A 350 -8.38 14.51 6.10
CA THR A 350 -8.10 14.64 4.67
C THR A 350 -6.73 15.30 4.44
N LEU A 351 -6.10 14.97 3.32
CA LEU A 351 -4.95 15.74 2.83
C LEU A 351 -5.38 17.14 2.39
N ASP A 352 -6.55 17.21 1.74
CA ASP A 352 -7.14 18.45 1.23
C ASP A 352 -7.43 19.43 2.37
N GLY A 353 -7.06 20.70 2.17
CA GLY A 353 -7.17 21.76 3.17
C GLY A 353 -6.11 21.72 4.28
N GLN A 354 -5.37 20.61 4.43
CA GLN A 354 -4.40 20.43 5.51
C GLN A 354 -2.95 20.58 5.03
N LEU A 355 -2.54 19.80 4.02
CA LEU A 355 -1.18 19.87 3.45
C LEU A 355 -1.11 20.79 2.23
N ALA A 356 -2.22 20.89 1.49
CA ALA A 356 -2.41 21.82 0.39
C ALA A 356 -3.92 22.04 0.18
N THR A 357 -4.31 22.95 -0.71
CA THR A 357 -5.72 23.12 -1.11
C THR A 357 -6.34 21.79 -1.53
N ASP A 358 -5.64 21.05 -2.39
CA ASP A 358 -5.95 19.68 -2.73
C ASP A 358 -4.71 18.89 -3.14
N PHE A 359 -4.87 17.59 -3.37
CA PHE A 359 -3.78 16.71 -3.78
C PHE A 359 -3.14 17.05 -5.14
N LEU A 360 -3.92 17.58 -6.09
CA LEU A 360 -3.39 17.95 -7.41
C LEU A 360 -2.48 19.18 -7.29
N GLU A 361 -2.89 20.16 -6.49
CA GLU A 361 -2.09 21.34 -6.18
C GLU A 361 -0.82 20.99 -5.39
N LEU A 362 -0.88 20.03 -4.46
CA LEU A 362 0.31 19.56 -3.74
C LEU A 362 1.38 19.01 -4.72
N ARG A 363 0.97 18.12 -5.64
CA ARG A 363 1.88 17.57 -6.66
C ARG A 363 2.42 18.66 -7.58
N ARG A 364 1.56 19.61 -8.00
CA ARG A 364 1.97 20.76 -8.82
C ARG A 364 3.03 21.61 -8.13
N ARG A 365 2.84 21.96 -6.86
CA ARG A 365 3.83 22.73 -6.07
C ARG A 365 5.14 21.98 -5.89
N TRP A 366 5.07 20.66 -5.68
CA TRP A 366 6.25 19.80 -5.62
C TRP A 366 7.05 19.83 -6.93
N PHE A 367 6.38 19.62 -8.06
CA PHE A 367 7.04 19.66 -9.36
C PHE A 367 7.56 21.04 -9.72
N ASP A 368 6.85 22.12 -9.38
CA ASP A 368 7.33 23.48 -9.59
C ASP A 368 8.67 23.72 -8.90
N ARG A 369 8.80 23.26 -7.66
CA ARG A 369 10.04 23.42 -6.88
C ARG A 369 11.26 22.76 -7.54
N TRP A 370 11.08 21.56 -8.10
CA TRP A 370 12.20 20.71 -8.50
C TRP A 370 12.44 20.68 -10.02
N LEU A 371 11.40 20.83 -10.84
CA LEU A 371 11.50 20.73 -12.30
C LEU A 371 11.74 22.08 -13.00
N LYS A 372 11.41 23.21 -12.37
CA LYS A 372 11.56 24.56 -12.96
C LYS A 372 12.86 25.28 -12.60
N ASP A 373 13.75 24.63 -11.85
CA ASP A 373 15.05 25.18 -11.44
C ASP A 373 14.98 26.50 -10.66
N ASP A 374 13.87 26.72 -9.96
CA ASP A 374 13.68 27.90 -9.11
C ASP A 374 14.04 27.55 -7.66
N ALA A 375 15.30 27.81 -7.30
CA ALA A 375 15.81 27.56 -5.96
C ALA A 375 15.19 28.46 -4.87
N GLY A 376 14.49 29.54 -5.25
CA GLY A 376 13.85 30.48 -4.33
C GLY A 376 12.50 30.00 -3.80
N VAL A 377 11.87 29.02 -4.46
CA VAL A 377 10.63 28.41 -3.98
C VAL A 377 10.96 27.49 -2.79
N PRO A 378 10.25 27.53 -1.64
CA PRO A 378 10.48 26.57 -0.56
C PRO A 378 9.91 25.19 -0.91
N SER A 379 10.39 24.13 -0.25
CA SER A 379 9.70 22.83 -0.30
C SER A 379 8.27 22.98 0.20
N PRO A 380 7.25 22.42 -0.48
CA PRO A 380 5.87 22.48 0.00
C PRO A 380 5.62 21.55 1.19
N LEU A 381 6.56 20.67 1.54
CA LEU A 381 6.43 19.67 2.59
C LEU A 381 7.64 19.70 3.54
N PRO A 382 7.42 19.47 4.85
CA PRO A 382 8.49 19.08 5.77
C PRO A 382 9.00 17.66 5.46
N PRO A 383 10.08 17.19 6.11
CA PRO A 383 10.56 15.81 5.93
C PRO A 383 9.50 14.75 6.22
N VAL A 384 8.72 14.92 7.30
CA VAL A 384 7.65 13.99 7.65
C VAL A 384 6.37 14.77 7.98
N SER A 385 5.27 14.39 7.33
CA SER A 385 3.90 14.79 7.66
C SER A 385 3.10 13.55 8.00
N LEU A 386 2.63 13.43 9.23
CA LEU A 386 1.87 12.26 9.67
C LEU A 386 0.59 12.69 10.39
N PHE A 387 -0.46 11.89 10.25
CA PHE A 387 -1.69 12.07 11.00
C PHE A 387 -1.65 11.18 12.24
N VAL A 388 -1.64 11.80 13.42
CA VAL A 388 -1.74 11.10 14.69
C VAL A 388 -3.22 10.83 14.97
N MET A 389 -3.61 9.56 14.96
CA MET A 389 -4.99 9.15 15.23
C MET A 389 -5.31 9.29 16.74
N GLY A 390 -6.56 9.56 17.09
CA GLY A 390 -7.04 9.56 18.48
C GLY A 390 -7.60 10.90 18.95
N GLY A 391 -8.08 10.96 20.20
CA GLY A 391 -8.64 12.17 20.80
C GLY A 391 -10.12 12.46 20.49
N GLY A 392 -10.77 11.62 19.70
CA GLY A 392 -12.21 11.69 19.43
C GLY A 392 -13.09 11.20 20.59
N SER A 393 -14.41 11.36 20.44
CA SER A 393 -15.39 11.05 21.49
C SER A 393 -15.59 9.55 21.74
N GLY A 394 -15.27 8.69 20.75
CA GLY A 394 -15.63 7.27 20.75
C GLY A 394 -17.12 6.98 20.55
N LEU A 395 -17.93 8.01 20.30
CA LEU A 395 -19.37 7.89 19.98
C LEU A 395 -19.60 7.73 18.49
N LYS A 396 -20.81 7.33 18.09
CA LYS A 396 -21.22 7.26 16.69
C LYS A 396 -21.51 8.65 16.14
N ASN A 397 -21.08 8.90 14.90
CA ASN A 397 -21.55 10.04 14.12
C ASN A 397 -22.91 9.74 13.44
N ALA A 398 -23.42 10.70 12.65
CA ALA A 398 -24.70 10.58 11.96
C ALA A 398 -24.72 9.41 10.93
N GLU A 399 -23.56 9.05 10.39
CA GLU A 399 -23.36 7.93 9.46
C GLU A 399 -23.14 6.58 10.17
N GLY A 400 -23.20 6.56 11.51
CA GLY A 400 -23.03 5.34 12.32
C GLY A 400 -21.58 4.92 12.55
N ARG A 401 -20.59 5.74 12.15
CA ARG A 401 -19.16 5.47 12.33
C ARG A 401 -18.68 5.95 13.69
N MET A 402 -17.74 5.22 14.30
CA MET A 402 -17.11 5.64 15.56
C MET A 402 -16.23 6.87 15.31
N GLN A 403 -16.38 7.92 16.12
CA GLN A 403 -15.57 9.14 16.07
C GLN A 403 -14.24 8.94 16.81
N HIS A 404 -13.20 8.59 16.07
CA HIS A 404 -11.84 8.39 16.60
C HIS A 404 -11.02 9.67 16.64
N GLY A 405 -11.20 10.55 15.64
CA GLY A 405 -10.48 11.82 15.55
C GLY A 405 -8.98 11.68 15.23
N GLY A 406 -8.27 12.79 15.38
CA GLY A 406 -6.83 12.90 15.22
C GLY A 406 -6.39 14.25 14.69
N THR A 407 -5.09 14.42 14.46
CA THR A 407 -4.52 15.68 13.97
C THR A 407 -3.26 15.45 13.13
N TRP A 408 -3.00 16.34 12.17
CA TRP A 408 -1.73 16.36 11.46
C TRP A 408 -0.60 16.91 12.33
N ARG A 409 0.56 16.26 12.25
CA ARG A 409 1.79 16.68 12.89
C ARG A 409 2.96 16.58 11.92
N SER A 410 3.82 17.58 11.95
CA SER A 410 5.08 17.57 11.20
C SER A 410 6.21 17.09 12.09
N GLU A 411 7.09 16.25 11.56
CA GLU A 411 8.29 15.75 12.24
C GLU A 411 9.51 15.92 11.33
N ASN A 412 10.70 15.93 11.95
CA ASN A 412 11.96 16.10 11.24
C ASN A 412 12.53 14.79 10.69
N ASP A 413 12.16 13.65 11.28
CA ASP A 413 12.71 12.35 10.93
C ASP A 413 11.72 11.21 11.20
N TRP A 414 12.00 10.05 10.61
CA TRP A 414 11.31 8.79 10.86
C TRP A 414 12.33 7.66 11.05
N PRO A 415 12.29 6.88 12.15
CA PRO A 415 11.40 7.03 13.30
C PRO A 415 11.54 8.39 14.00
N ILE A 416 10.50 8.82 14.72
CA ILE A 416 10.53 10.12 15.42
C ILE A 416 11.70 10.11 16.43
N PRO A 417 12.56 11.14 16.47
CA PRO A 417 13.60 11.24 17.49
C PRO A 417 13.02 11.12 18.90
N ASP A 418 13.81 10.56 19.82
CA ASP A 418 13.44 10.33 21.23
C ASP A 418 12.28 9.33 21.44
N THR A 419 11.89 8.57 20.41
CA THR A 419 10.96 7.43 20.56
C THR A 419 11.50 6.43 21.59
N SER A 420 10.69 6.13 22.62
CA SER A 420 10.98 5.10 23.60
C SER A 420 10.40 3.76 23.15
N PHE A 421 11.27 2.87 22.68
CA PHE A 421 10.89 1.50 22.34
C PHE A 421 10.71 0.66 23.62
N THR A 422 9.48 0.61 24.12
CA THR A 422 9.15 0.05 25.44
C THR A 422 8.61 -1.38 25.31
N ALA A 423 9.18 -2.32 26.07
CA ALA A 423 8.68 -3.69 26.12
C ALA A 423 7.44 -3.80 27.01
N TYR A 424 6.39 -4.43 26.49
CA TYR A 424 5.19 -4.84 27.19
C TYR A 424 5.09 -6.36 27.14
N TYR A 425 5.33 -7.00 28.27
CA TYR A 425 5.36 -8.44 28.46
C TYR A 425 3.94 -9.01 28.55
N LEU A 426 3.80 -10.20 27.97
CA LEU A 426 2.59 -11.00 28.00
C LEU A 426 2.64 -11.91 29.23
N HIS A 427 1.54 -12.01 29.97
CA HIS A 427 1.47 -12.82 31.19
C HIS A 427 0.39 -13.91 31.09
N ALA A 428 0.59 -15.00 31.84
CA ALA A 428 -0.34 -16.15 31.84
C ALA A 428 -1.75 -15.81 32.34
N ASP A 429 -1.89 -14.76 33.14
CA ASP A 429 -3.18 -14.20 33.57
C ASP A 429 -3.84 -13.29 32.52
N ARG A 430 -3.27 -13.24 31.31
CA ARG A 430 -3.71 -12.42 30.17
C ARG A 430 -3.53 -10.91 30.36
N SER A 431 -2.74 -10.50 31.35
CA SER A 431 -2.32 -9.10 31.47
C SER A 431 -1.19 -8.77 30.50
N LEU A 432 -1.10 -7.48 30.14
CA LEU A 432 -0.02 -6.88 29.36
C LEU A 432 0.61 -5.77 30.22
N SER A 433 1.89 -5.89 30.57
CA SER A 433 2.56 -4.95 31.47
C SER A 433 4.03 -4.73 31.12
N GLN A 434 4.66 -3.67 31.64
CA GLN A 434 6.09 -3.44 31.43
C GLN A 434 6.98 -4.32 32.33
N GLN A 435 6.40 -5.05 33.28
CA GLN A 435 7.13 -5.91 34.19
C GLN A 435 7.37 -7.28 33.55
N ALA A 436 8.63 -7.73 33.49
CA ALA A 436 8.94 -9.07 33.00
C ALA A 436 8.34 -10.17 33.90
N PRO A 437 7.92 -11.32 33.34
CA PRO A 437 7.44 -12.45 34.14
C PRO A 437 8.53 -12.96 35.08
N SER A 438 8.13 -13.32 36.31
CA SER A 438 9.01 -13.91 37.33
C SER A 438 8.69 -15.38 37.63
N VAL A 439 7.58 -15.87 37.09
CA VAL A 439 7.12 -17.25 37.27
C VAL A 439 8.04 -18.24 36.56
N ALA A 440 8.27 -19.39 37.18
CA ALA A 440 9.24 -20.38 36.67
C ALA A 440 8.76 -21.10 35.40
N GLN A 441 7.44 -21.35 35.28
CA GLN A 441 6.83 -22.01 34.13
C GLN A 441 5.44 -21.43 33.90
N ALA A 442 5.16 -21.05 32.66
CA ALA A 442 3.91 -20.44 32.26
C ALA A 442 3.81 -20.47 30.74
N SER A 443 2.69 -20.98 30.22
CA SER A 443 2.38 -20.96 28.80
C SER A 443 0.87 -20.95 28.58
N LEU A 444 0.43 -20.40 27.46
CA LEU A 444 -0.95 -20.51 26.99
C LEU A 444 -0.98 -21.26 25.67
N THR A 445 -1.94 -22.19 25.53
CA THR A 445 -2.04 -23.11 24.39
C THR A 445 -3.40 -22.98 23.73
N TYR A 446 -3.43 -23.06 22.40
CA TYR A 446 -4.64 -23.05 21.59
C TYR A 446 -4.48 -23.98 20.38
N ARG A 447 -5.59 -24.26 19.69
CA ARG A 447 -5.60 -25.09 18.48
C ARG A 447 -5.88 -24.24 17.25
N TYR A 448 -5.05 -24.38 16.23
CA TYR A 448 -5.24 -23.76 14.92
C TYR A 448 -5.65 -24.82 13.90
N ASP A 449 -6.86 -24.69 13.34
CA ASP A 449 -7.35 -25.49 12.22
C ASP A 449 -7.34 -24.63 10.94
N PRO A 450 -6.53 -24.97 9.92
CA PRO A 450 -6.52 -24.26 8.63
C PRO A 450 -7.87 -24.23 7.91
N ARG A 451 -8.82 -25.10 8.29
CA ARG A 451 -10.19 -25.12 7.75
C ARG A 451 -11.16 -24.20 8.50
N ASN A 452 -10.75 -23.65 9.63
CA ASN A 452 -11.52 -22.68 10.41
C ASN A 452 -10.62 -21.52 10.85
N PRO A 453 -9.99 -20.80 9.89
CA PRO A 453 -9.07 -19.72 10.23
C PRO A 453 -9.80 -18.53 10.87
N VAL A 454 -9.05 -17.70 11.60
CA VAL A 454 -9.54 -16.41 12.11
C VAL A 454 -9.84 -15.49 10.90
N PRO A 455 -11.05 -14.95 10.81
CA PRO A 455 -11.43 -14.10 9.68
C PRO A 455 -10.72 -12.74 9.74
N THR A 456 -10.38 -12.21 8.56
CA THR A 456 -9.86 -10.85 8.40
C THR A 456 -10.96 -9.82 8.63
N VAL A 457 -10.78 -9.00 9.67
CA VAL A 457 -11.66 -7.87 10.00
C VAL A 457 -10.84 -6.59 9.96
N GLY A 458 -10.90 -5.88 8.82
CA GLY A 458 -10.16 -4.63 8.61
C GLY A 458 -8.67 -4.82 8.35
N GLY A 459 -7.91 -3.81 8.76
CA GLY A 459 -6.44 -3.76 8.67
C GLY A 459 -5.95 -3.21 7.34
N ALA A 460 -4.68 -3.48 7.06
CA ALA A 460 -3.94 -2.98 5.89
C ALA A 460 -4.24 -3.81 4.62
N VAL A 461 -5.45 -3.65 4.08
CA VAL A 461 -5.95 -4.42 2.92
C VAL A 461 -6.25 -3.50 1.73
N THR A 462 -5.87 -3.94 0.53
CA THR A 462 -6.27 -3.33 -0.74
C THR A 462 -6.65 -4.41 -1.74
N SER A 463 -7.40 -4.06 -2.80
CA SER A 463 -7.82 -4.99 -3.86
C SER A 463 -8.54 -6.25 -3.36
N GLY A 464 -8.96 -6.31 -2.10
CA GLY A 464 -9.51 -7.51 -1.47
C GLY A 464 -11.03 -7.68 -1.62
N GLU A 465 -11.73 -6.67 -2.10
CA GLU A 465 -13.17 -6.76 -2.35
C GLU A 465 -13.50 -7.79 -3.42
N PRO A 466 -14.58 -8.59 -3.24
CA PRO A 466 -15.60 -8.47 -2.20
C PRO A 466 -15.36 -9.32 -0.92
N LEU A 467 -14.14 -9.84 -0.72
CA LEU A 467 -13.82 -10.80 0.34
C LEU A 467 -13.36 -10.14 1.63
N MET A 468 -12.59 -9.07 1.51
CA MET A 468 -11.98 -8.35 2.63
C MET A 468 -11.85 -6.87 2.29
N VAL A 469 -12.02 -6.04 3.31
CA VAL A 469 -12.00 -4.57 3.19
C VAL A 469 -10.99 -4.04 4.21
N GLY A 470 -10.18 -3.08 3.80
CA GLY A 470 -9.21 -2.41 4.68
C GLY A 470 -9.84 -1.33 5.54
N GLY A 471 -9.16 -0.95 6.61
CA GLY A 471 -9.59 0.13 7.51
C GLY A 471 -9.64 -0.27 8.98
N ALA A 472 -10.17 0.64 9.79
CA ALA A 472 -10.40 0.43 11.21
C ALA A 472 -11.82 -0.12 11.42
N PHE A 473 -11.91 -1.21 12.17
CA PHE A 473 -13.13 -1.91 12.48
C PHE A 473 -13.10 -2.42 13.91
N ASP A 474 -14.29 -2.58 14.48
CA ASP A 474 -14.49 -3.36 15.69
C ASP A 474 -14.05 -4.80 15.41
N GLN A 475 -13.23 -5.39 16.28
CA GLN A 475 -12.68 -6.73 16.09
C GLN A 475 -13.71 -7.82 16.43
N ARG A 476 -14.75 -7.86 15.60
CA ARG A 476 -15.92 -8.72 15.71
C ARG A 476 -16.29 -9.27 14.33
N GLU A 477 -16.75 -10.51 14.32
CA GLU A 477 -17.36 -11.10 13.13
C GLU A 477 -18.64 -10.32 12.77
N ALA A 478 -19.00 -10.27 11.49
CA ALA A 478 -20.20 -9.58 11.03
C ALA A 478 -20.74 -10.19 9.73
N PRO A 479 -22.02 -9.98 9.38
CA PRO A 479 -22.53 -10.31 8.07
C PRO A 479 -21.65 -9.70 6.97
N GLY A 480 -21.23 -10.52 6.00
CA GLY A 480 -20.41 -10.08 4.87
C GLY A 480 -18.91 -10.29 5.05
N VAL A 481 -18.40 -10.40 6.28
CA VAL A 481 -17.01 -10.80 6.56
C VAL A 481 -16.81 -12.23 6.05
N PHE A 482 -15.79 -12.43 5.20
CA PHE A 482 -15.52 -13.74 4.65
C PHE A 482 -15.12 -14.73 5.76
N GLY A 483 -15.71 -15.93 5.75
CA GLY A 483 -15.45 -16.97 6.75
C GLY A 483 -16.20 -16.79 8.08
N ALA A 484 -16.85 -15.65 8.31
CA ALA A 484 -17.66 -15.43 9.51
C ALA A 484 -19.02 -16.13 9.41
N VAL A 485 -19.49 -16.70 10.53
CA VAL A 485 -20.77 -17.42 10.61
C VAL A 485 -21.56 -16.93 11.83
N ALA A 486 -22.89 -16.84 11.70
CA ALA A 486 -23.77 -16.48 12.81
C ALA A 486 -23.54 -17.42 14.02
N PRO A 487 -23.56 -16.94 15.28
CA PRO A 487 -24.11 -15.66 15.72
C PRO A 487 -23.18 -14.43 15.62
N PHE A 488 -22.03 -14.54 14.95
CA PHE A 488 -21.04 -13.46 14.80
C PHE A 488 -20.52 -12.94 16.14
N ARG A 489 -19.46 -13.58 16.60
CA ARG A 489 -18.84 -13.33 17.92
C ARG A 489 -17.71 -12.31 17.84
N ALA A 490 -17.31 -11.74 18.98
CA ALA A 490 -16.06 -10.98 19.04
C ALA A 490 -14.89 -11.91 18.73
N LEU A 491 -13.86 -11.43 18.03
CA LEU A 491 -12.68 -12.27 17.75
C LEU A 491 -11.99 -12.70 19.05
N ALA A 492 -12.14 -11.91 20.12
CA ALA A 492 -11.70 -12.22 21.48
C ALA A 492 -12.31 -13.51 22.07
N GLU A 493 -13.47 -13.93 21.57
CA GLU A 493 -14.25 -15.08 22.05
C GLU A 493 -13.93 -16.36 21.29
N ARG A 494 -13.00 -16.31 20.34
CA ARG A 494 -12.52 -17.49 19.64
C ARG A 494 -11.45 -18.20 20.48
N ASP A 495 -11.51 -19.53 20.53
CA ASP A 495 -10.53 -20.35 21.27
C ASP A 495 -9.12 -20.31 20.65
N ASP A 496 -9.01 -19.92 19.38
CA ASP A 496 -7.78 -19.77 18.62
C ASP A 496 -7.24 -18.33 18.61
N VAL A 497 -7.76 -17.45 19.48
CA VAL A 497 -7.28 -16.07 19.69
C VAL A 497 -6.92 -15.86 21.16
N LEU A 498 -5.64 -15.71 21.44
CA LEU A 498 -5.14 -15.32 22.77
C LEU A 498 -5.16 -13.79 22.90
N VAL A 499 -5.83 -13.29 23.94
CA VAL A 499 -5.98 -11.86 24.21
C VAL A 499 -5.14 -11.47 25.41
N PHE A 500 -4.31 -10.42 25.25
CA PHE A 500 -3.53 -9.81 26.33
C PHE A 500 -3.83 -8.32 26.38
N GLN A 501 -4.09 -7.76 27.56
CA GLN A 501 -4.48 -6.36 27.68
C GLN A 501 -3.88 -5.66 28.89
N SER A 502 -3.60 -4.37 28.73
CA SER A 502 -3.16 -3.51 29.84
C SER A 502 -4.31 -3.27 30.83
N ALA A 503 -3.98 -2.78 32.02
CA ALA A 503 -4.94 -2.03 32.83
C ALA A 503 -5.48 -0.82 32.02
N PRO A 504 -6.65 -0.25 32.38
CA PRO A 504 -7.07 1.02 31.79
C PRO A 504 -5.95 2.04 31.99
N LEU A 505 -5.61 2.76 30.92
CA LEU A 505 -4.52 3.73 30.97
C LEU A 505 -4.89 4.89 31.90
N GLU A 506 -4.00 5.24 32.82
CA GLU A 506 -4.20 6.35 33.75
C GLU A 506 -4.03 7.72 33.09
N GLN A 507 -3.35 7.76 31.95
CA GLN A 507 -3.07 8.93 31.13
C GLN A 507 -3.04 8.55 29.65
N ASP A 508 -3.11 9.54 28.79
CA ASP A 508 -3.01 9.34 27.34
C ASP A 508 -1.61 8.79 26.99
N VAL A 509 -1.54 7.83 26.08
CA VAL A 509 -0.29 7.21 25.62
C VAL A 509 -0.24 7.25 24.10
N GLU A 510 0.74 7.96 23.55
CA GLU A 510 0.97 7.98 22.12
C GLU A 510 1.93 6.86 21.70
N LEU A 511 1.50 6.06 20.72
CA LEU A 511 2.34 5.11 20.00
C LEU A 511 2.49 5.56 18.55
N THR A 512 3.70 5.92 18.13
CA THR A 512 4.00 6.31 16.74
C THR A 512 5.27 5.64 16.24
N GLY A 513 5.11 4.67 15.34
CA GLY A 513 6.25 3.89 14.81
C GLY A 513 5.86 2.47 14.38
N ALA A 514 6.87 1.66 14.08
CA ALA A 514 6.71 0.22 13.86
C ALA A 514 6.53 -0.53 15.18
N VAL A 515 5.65 -1.52 15.18
CA VAL A 515 5.35 -2.38 16.34
C VAL A 515 5.86 -3.78 16.06
N THR A 516 6.50 -4.40 17.05
CA THR A 516 7.11 -5.73 16.89
C THR A 516 6.75 -6.62 18.05
N ALA A 517 6.52 -7.91 17.79
CA ALA A 517 6.32 -8.93 18.81
C ALA A 517 7.54 -9.86 18.84
N SER A 518 8.12 -10.05 20.02
CA SER A 518 9.14 -11.06 20.30
C SER A 518 8.49 -12.16 21.12
N LEU A 519 8.18 -13.29 20.49
CA LEU A 519 7.40 -14.37 21.09
C LEU A 519 8.24 -15.62 21.24
N TRP A 520 8.13 -16.28 22.38
CA TRP A 520 8.56 -17.66 22.55
C TRP A 520 7.39 -18.57 22.24
N ILE A 521 7.55 -19.43 21.24
CA ILE A 521 6.48 -20.27 20.71
C ILE A 521 6.89 -21.74 20.68
N SER A 522 5.91 -22.63 20.65
CA SER A 522 6.10 -24.02 20.24
C SER A 522 4.86 -24.54 19.51
N SER A 523 5.03 -25.58 18.71
CA SER A 523 3.94 -26.27 18.01
C SER A 523 4.17 -27.78 18.01
N ASP A 524 3.11 -28.58 17.91
CA ASP A 524 3.19 -30.01 17.60
C ASP A 524 3.39 -30.29 16.10
N CYS A 525 3.33 -29.24 15.26
CA CYS A 525 3.50 -29.30 13.82
C CYS A 525 4.89 -28.80 13.38
N PRO A 526 5.41 -29.29 12.24
CA PRO A 526 6.72 -28.89 11.73
C PRO A 526 6.75 -27.46 11.18
N ASP A 527 5.60 -26.86 10.92
CA ASP A 527 5.45 -25.46 10.55
C ASP A 527 4.04 -24.99 10.96
N THR A 528 3.88 -23.68 11.11
CA THR A 528 2.61 -22.98 11.37
C THR A 528 2.86 -21.48 11.15
N ASP A 529 1.81 -20.67 11.14
CA ASP A 529 1.94 -19.22 11.24
C ASP A 529 1.66 -18.75 12.68
N PHE A 530 2.21 -17.59 13.05
CA PHE A 530 1.77 -16.81 14.19
C PHE A 530 1.45 -15.39 13.74
N THR A 531 0.32 -14.85 14.21
CA THR A 531 -0.10 -13.47 13.99
C THR A 531 -0.10 -12.71 15.29
N PHE A 532 0.09 -11.39 15.21
CA PHE A 532 -0.32 -10.50 16.29
C PHE A 532 -1.03 -9.26 15.75
N LYS A 533 -1.93 -8.69 16.55
CA LYS A 533 -2.67 -7.47 16.22
C LYS A 533 -2.65 -6.50 17.39
N LEU A 534 -2.32 -5.24 17.12
CA LEU A 534 -2.43 -4.14 18.07
C LEU A 534 -3.81 -3.50 17.97
N ILE A 535 -4.49 -3.36 19.11
CA ILE A 535 -5.87 -2.90 19.22
C ILE A 535 -5.96 -1.80 20.28
N ASP A 536 -6.68 -0.72 19.96
CA ASP A 536 -7.14 0.28 20.90
C ASP A 536 -8.54 -0.10 21.42
N VAL A 537 -8.63 -0.43 22.71
CA VAL A 537 -9.89 -0.83 23.34
C VAL A 537 -10.52 0.36 24.02
N TYR A 538 -11.60 0.85 23.43
CA TYR A 538 -12.47 1.86 24.01
C TYR A 538 -13.28 1.29 25.16
N PRO A 539 -13.47 2.04 26.25
CA PRO A 539 -14.39 1.64 27.32
C PRO A 539 -15.84 1.61 26.83
N PRO A 540 -16.71 0.81 27.48
CA PRO A 540 -18.15 0.86 27.26
C PRO A 540 -18.74 2.27 27.30
N ASN A 541 -19.63 2.56 26.35
CA ASN A 541 -20.38 3.82 26.30
C ASN A 541 -21.81 3.58 25.78
N ALA A 542 -22.58 4.67 25.58
CA ALA A 542 -23.98 4.57 25.16
C ALA A 542 -24.17 3.93 23.78
N ASP A 543 -23.24 4.14 22.85
CA ASP A 543 -23.31 3.61 21.47
C ASP A 543 -22.69 2.22 21.32
N TYR A 544 -21.75 1.90 22.22
CA TYR A 544 -20.99 0.66 22.29
C TYR A 544 -20.98 0.13 23.73
N PRO A 545 -22.06 -0.55 24.18
CA PRO A 545 -22.19 -1.01 25.57
C PRO A 545 -21.16 -2.05 26.01
N GLU A 546 -20.51 -2.74 25.06
CA GLU A 546 -19.44 -3.70 25.33
C GLU A 546 -18.04 -3.10 25.14
N GLY A 547 -17.95 -1.80 24.82
CA GLY A 547 -16.74 -1.16 24.33
C GLY A 547 -16.55 -1.35 22.83
N TYR A 548 -15.44 -0.85 22.30
CA TYR A 548 -15.08 -0.98 20.88
C TYR A 548 -13.62 -1.39 20.77
N ALA A 549 -13.34 -2.50 20.10
CA ALA A 549 -11.99 -3.01 19.91
C ALA A 549 -11.48 -2.59 18.52
N MET A 550 -10.87 -1.41 18.40
CA MET A 550 -10.42 -0.87 17.12
C MET A 550 -9.06 -1.45 16.73
N ASN A 551 -8.94 -2.17 15.61
CA ASN A 551 -7.62 -2.56 15.10
C ASN A 551 -6.80 -1.35 14.65
N LEU A 552 -5.51 -1.36 14.94
CA LEU A 552 -4.55 -0.37 14.46
C LEU A 552 -3.60 -0.93 13.40
N THR A 553 -2.99 -2.08 13.70
CA THR A 553 -2.03 -2.75 12.80
C THR A 553 -1.87 -4.20 13.20
N ASP A 554 -1.35 -5.02 12.29
CA ASP A 554 -1.10 -6.44 12.51
C ASP A 554 0.12 -6.95 11.74
N GLY A 555 0.68 -8.03 12.27
CA GLY A 555 1.81 -8.76 11.72
C GLY A 555 1.53 -10.25 11.66
N ILE A 556 2.21 -10.94 10.75
CA ILE A 556 2.24 -12.40 10.63
C ILE A 556 3.68 -12.85 10.43
N LEU A 557 4.00 -14.06 10.89
CA LEU A 557 5.23 -14.77 10.54
C LEU A 557 4.90 -16.24 10.28
N ARG A 558 5.30 -16.73 9.12
CA ARG A 558 5.37 -18.15 8.81
C ARG A 558 6.67 -18.73 9.36
N VAL A 559 6.57 -19.66 10.31
CA VAL A 559 7.67 -19.98 11.22
C VAL A 559 8.86 -20.66 10.54
N ARG A 560 8.65 -21.29 9.38
CA ARG A 560 9.78 -21.77 8.56
C ARG A 560 10.79 -20.68 8.21
N TYR A 561 10.39 -19.41 8.17
CA TYR A 561 11.26 -18.26 7.87
C TYR A 561 11.78 -17.51 9.11
N ARG A 562 11.66 -18.08 10.31
CA ARG A 562 12.04 -17.43 11.57
C ARG A 562 13.51 -16.97 11.63
N THR A 563 14.41 -17.68 10.96
CA THR A 563 15.86 -17.43 10.97
C THR A 563 16.38 -16.89 9.64
N SER A 564 15.75 -17.24 8.52
CA SER A 564 16.16 -16.86 7.17
C SER A 564 14.97 -16.80 6.22
N TRP A 565 14.94 -15.76 5.38
CA TRP A 565 13.98 -15.67 4.28
C TRP A 565 14.40 -16.53 3.07
N GLU A 566 15.67 -16.92 2.99
CA GLU A 566 16.24 -17.65 1.85
C GLU A 566 16.26 -19.17 2.07
N GLN A 567 16.45 -19.59 3.32
CA GLN A 567 16.61 -20.99 3.72
C GLN A 567 15.56 -21.33 4.78
N PRO A 568 14.38 -21.83 4.38
CA PRO A 568 13.34 -22.19 5.33
C PRO A 568 13.79 -23.37 6.19
N GLU A 569 13.51 -23.31 7.49
CA GLU A 569 13.81 -24.35 8.46
C GLU A 569 12.53 -24.83 9.14
N LEU A 570 12.26 -26.14 9.15
CA LEU A 570 11.13 -26.67 9.91
C LEU A 570 11.38 -26.61 11.42
N MET A 571 10.30 -26.69 12.20
CA MET A 571 10.33 -26.83 13.65
C MET A 571 10.37 -28.31 14.06
N GLU A 572 11.11 -28.59 15.12
CA GLU A 572 10.95 -29.80 15.93
C GLU A 572 9.69 -29.69 16.82
N PRO A 573 8.77 -30.67 16.79
CA PRO A 573 7.57 -30.64 17.62
C PRO A 573 7.84 -30.47 19.12
N GLY A 574 7.12 -29.54 19.76
CA GLY A 574 7.19 -29.26 21.20
C GLY A 574 8.40 -28.44 21.64
N ARG A 575 9.40 -28.20 20.78
CA ARG A 575 10.56 -27.37 21.11
C ARG A 575 10.18 -25.88 21.13
N PRO A 576 10.58 -25.12 22.17
CA PRO A 576 10.44 -23.66 22.16
C PRO A 576 11.38 -22.99 21.14
N TYR A 577 10.85 -22.01 20.40
CA TYR A 577 11.59 -21.14 19.50
C TYR A 577 11.25 -19.68 19.80
N GLN A 578 12.26 -18.81 19.74
CA GLN A 578 12.01 -17.38 19.74
C GLN A 578 11.76 -16.90 18.29
N ILE A 579 10.69 -16.15 18.09
CA ILE A 579 10.34 -15.54 16.80
C ILE A 579 10.16 -14.03 16.96
N ARG A 580 10.39 -13.30 15.87
CA ARG A 580 10.10 -11.86 15.77
C ARG A 580 9.07 -11.60 14.67
N ILE A 581 7.93 -11.05 15.03
CA ILE A 581 6.88 -10.64 14.11
C ILE A 581 6.87 -9.12 14.01
N GLU A 582 6.81 -8.59 12.80
CA GLU A 582 6.76 -7.15 12.54
C GLU A 582 5.42 -6.78 11.94
N ALA A 583 4.74 -5.83 12.58
CA ALA A 583 3.56 -5.19 12.03
C ALA A 583 3.95 -3.95 11.23
N PHE A 584 3.02 -3.51 10.39
CA PHE A 584 3.16 -2.22 9.70
C PHE A 584 3.10 -1.07 10.71
N PRO A 585 3.79 0.07 10.43
CA PRO A 585 3.82 1.18 11.36
C PRO A 585 2.45 1.87 11.46
N THR A 586 2.20 2.47 12.62
CA THR A 586 0.97 3.20 12.95
C THR A 586 1.27 4.44 13.79
N SER A 587 0.28 5.31 13.98
CA SER A 587 0.35 6.48 14.87
C SER A 587 -1.00 6.69 15.56
N ASN A 588 -1.06 6.43 16.87
CA ASN A 588 -2.29 6.47 17.66
C ASN A 588 -2.05 7.00 19.08
N VAL A 589 -2.93 7.88 19.55
CA VAL A 589 -3.05 8.22 20.97
C VAL A 589 -4.13 7.35 21.59
N PHE A 590 -3.73 6.45 22.48
CA PHE A 590 -4.63 5.71 23.34
C PHE A 590 -5.05 6.64 24.48
N MET A 591 -6.33 6.98 24.54
CA MET A 591 -6.82 7.91 25.55
C MET A 591 -6.83 7.27 26.94
N ARG A 592 -6.72 8.09 27.98
CA ARG A 592 -6.98 7.67 29.37
C ARG A 592 -8.30 6.89 29.45
N GLY A 593 -8.26 5.77 30.15
CA GLY A 593 -9.38 4.83 30.28
C GLY A 593 -9.45 3.77 29.19
N HIS A 594 -8.79 3.97 28.04
CA HIS A 594 -8.63 2.91 27.03
C HIS A 594 -7.65 1.85 27.52
N ARG A 595 -7.52 0.75 26.76
CA ARG A 595 -6.50 -0.26 26.97
C ARG A 595 -5.71 -0.51 25.69
N ILE A 596 -4.43 -0.82 25.88
CA ILE A 596 -3.61 -1.43 24.84
C ILE A 596 -3.89 -2.92 24.86
N ARG A 597 -4.36 -3.48 23.74
CA ARG A 597 -4.64 -4.92 23.59
C ARG A 597 -3.81 -5.52 22.47
N ILE A 598 -3.31 -6.72 22.73
CA ILE A 598 -2.61 -7.57 21.77
C ILE A 598 -3.40 -8.87 21.61
N ASP A 599 -3.82 -9.14 20.39
CA ASP A 599 -4.36 -10.45 20.01
C ASP A 599 -3.28 -11.28 19.33
N ILE A 600 -3.15 -12.55 19.69
CA ILE A 600 -2.27 -13.53 19.05
C ILE A 600 -3.10 -14.69 18.52
N SER A 601 -2.82 -15.10 17.29
CA SER A 601 -3.40 -16.29 16.66
C SER A 601 -2.40 -16.93 15.70
N SER A 602 -2.86 -17.83 14.84
CA SER A 602 -2.09 -18.48 13.77
C SER A 602 -2.71 -18.29 12.39
N SER A 603 -3.67 -17.37 12.25
CA SER A 603 -4.25 -17.02 10.96
C SER A 603 -4.85 -15.61 10.94
N ASN A 604 -5.05 -15.08 9.73
CA ASN A 604 -5.79 -13.87 9.42
C ASN A 604 -6.24 -13.98 7.96
N PHE A 605 -7.33 -14.73 7.72
CA PHE A 605 -7.78 -15.15 6.39
C PHE A 605 -9.05 -14.39 5.96
N PRO A 606 -9.18 -13.90 4.72
CA PRO A 606 -8.34 -14.18 3.57
C PRO A 606 -7.21 -13.18 3.33
N ARG A 607 -6.80 -12.34 4.29
CA ARG A 607 -5.64 -11.44 4.04
C ARG A 607 -4.41 -12.25 3.65
N PHE A 608 -4.09 -13.28 4.41
CA PHE A 608 -2.98 -14.20 4.12
C PHE A 608 -3.48 -15.59 3.74
N ASP A 609 -2.68 -16.35 3.01
CA ASP A 609 -2.89 -17.79 2.83
C ASP A 609 -2.81 -18.54 4.17
N CYS A 610 -3.55 -19.63 4.31
CA CYS A 610 -3.50 -20.45 5.52
C CYS A 610 -2.27 -21.38 5.46
N ASN A 611 -1.53 -21.48 6.57
CA ASN A 611 -0.50 -22.50 6.69
C ASN A 611 -1.16 -23.89 6.82
N PRO A 612 -0.77 -24.89 6.02
CA PRO A 612 -1.31 -26.25 6.11
C PRO A 612 -0.88 -27.00 7.38
N ASN A 613 0.11 -26.49 8.11
CA ASN A 613 0.77 -27.09 9.27
C ASN A 613 1.50 -28.41 8.97
N THR A 614 1.77 -28.72 7.70
CA THR A 614 2.43 -29.96 7.27
C THR A 614 3.94 -29.80 7.04
N GLY A 615 4.42 -28.57 6.85
CA GLY A 615 5.79 -28.30 6.40
C GLY A 615 5.98 -28.44 4.89
N GLU A 616 4.93 -28.78 4.13
CA GLU A 616 4.97 -28.77 2.65
C GLU A 616 5.21 -27.33 2.13
N PRO A 617 5.81 -27.17 0.94
CA PRO A 617 5.98 -25.88 0.28
C PRO A 617 4.65 -25.13 0.07
N GLU A 618 4.74 -23.81 0.02
CA GLU A 618 3.61 -22.92 -0.21
C GLU A 618 2.92 -23.21 -1.53
N GLY A 619 1.58 -23.27 -1.52
CA GLY A 619 0.79 -23.57 -2.72
C GLY A 619 0.95 -25.00 -3.27
N GLU A 620 1.60 -25.90 -2.52
CA GLU A 620 1.80 -27.30 -2.93
C GLU A 620 1.18 -28.33 -1.97
N ALA A 621 0.72 -27.88 -0.79
CA ALA A 621 0.21 -28.77 0.24
C ALA A 621 -1.02 -29.56 -0.21
N SER A 622 -0.97 -30.87 -0.02
CA SER A 622 -2.08 -31.78 -0.37
C SER A 622 -2.96 -32.15 0.82
N GLN A 623 -2.50 -31.87 2.03
CA GLN A 623 -3.17 -32.15 3.29
C GLN A 623 -3.01 -30.97 4.24
N VAL A 624 -3.87 -30.92 5.26
CA VAL A 624 -3.70 -29.98 6.37
C VAL A 624 -3.83 -30.69 7.71
N ARG A 625 -3.11 -30.18 8.71
CA ARG A 625 -3.11 -30.65 10.09
C ARG A 625 -3.66 -29.57 11.01
N VAL A 626 -4.33 -29.97 12.08
CA VAL A 626 -4.63 -29.06 13.18
C VAL A 626 -3.37 -28.95 14.04
N ALA A 627 -2.89 -27.73 14.26
CA ALA A 627 -1.73 -27.46 15.10
C ALA A 627 -2.15 -27.13 16.53
N THR A 628 -1.43 -27.67 17.51
CA THR A 628 -1.50 -27.25 18.91
C THR A 628 -0.35 -26.29 19.17
N ASN A 629 -0.67 -25.00 19.21
CA ASN A 629 0.31 -23.91 19.33
C ASN A 629 0.34 -23.36 20.75
N SER A 630 1.52 -23.03 21.24
CA SER A 630 1.72 -22.45 22.58
C SER A 630 2.56 -21.19 22.52
N ILE A 631 2.23 -20.22 23.39
CA ILE A 631 3.06 -19.07 23.71
C ILE A 631 3.62 -19.28 25.12
N HIS A 632 4.94 -19.19 25.26
CA HIS A 632 5.65 -19.29 26.55
C HIS A 632 5.78 -17.91 27.19
N LEU A 633 5.56 -17.85 28.49
CA LEU A 633 5.31 -16.62 29.27
C LEU A 633 6.05 -16.65 30.62
N ASP A 634 7.03 -17.55 30.76
CA ASP A 634 7.82 -17.70 31.97
C ASP A 634 9.06 -16.80 31.97
N ARG A 635 9.77 -16.79 33.10
CA ARG A 635 10.97 -15.98 33.32
C ARG A 635 12.06 -16.24 32.29
N ASP A 636 12.21 -17.49 31.84
CA ASP A 636 13.29 -17.91 30.95
C ASP A 636 12.87 -17.75 29.47
N HIS A 637 11.56 -17.65 29.21
CA HIS A 637 10.93 -17.41 27.90
C HIS A 637 9.98 -16.20 27.91
N PRO A 638 10.46 -14.98 28.18
CA PRO A 638 9.59 -13.82 28.31
C PRO A 638 9.12 -13.33 26.92
N SER A 639 7.88 -13.66 26.55
CA SER A 639 7.25 -13.07 25.36
C SER A 639 6.81 -11.63 25.62
N PHE A 640 7.09 -10.72 24.69
CA PHE A 640 6.72 -9.30 24.79
C PHE A 640 6.44 -8.67 23.42
N VAL A 641 5.74 -7.54 23.43
CA VAL A 641 5.67 -6.61 22.29
C VAL A 641 6.49 -5.37 22.59
N THR A 642 7.19 -4.84 21.60
CA THR A 642 7.89 -3.55 21.68
C THR A 642 7.03 -2.47 21.04
N LEU A 643 6.61 -1.51 21.87
CA LEU A 643 5.75 -0.40 21.47
C LEU A 643 6.58 0.90 21.32
N PRO A 644 6.41 1.67 20.24
CA PRO A 644 7.13 2.93 20.01
C PRO A 644 6.45 4.08 20.74
N VAL A 645 6.67 4.18 22.06
CA VAL A 645 6.05 5.20 22.91
C VAL A 645 6.70 6.55 22.63
N ILE A 646 5.89 7.57 22.32
CA ILE A 646 6.37 8.95 22.21
C ILE A 646 6.28 9.60 23.59
N PRO A 647 7.39 10.11 24.15
CA PRO A 647 7.35 10.83 25.42
C PRO A 647 6.44 12.05 25.34
N ALA A 648 5.71 12.35 26.43
CA ALA A 648 4.92 13.57 26.53
C ALA A 648 5.84 14.79 26.32
N ARG A 649 5.47 15.66 25.37
CA ARG A 649 6.19 16.88 25.03
C ARG A 649 5.70 18.08 25.83
#